data_AF-A0A9P6C0I3-F1
#
_entry.id   AF-A0A9P6C0I3-F1
#
_cell.length_a   1.000
_cell.length_b   1.000
_cell.length_c   1.000
_cell.angle_alpha   90.00
_cell.angle_beta   90.00
_cell.angle_gamma   90.00
#
_symmetry.space_group_name_H-M   'P 1'
#
loop_
_entity.id
_entity.type
_entity.pdbx_description
1 polymer ?
#
loop_
_entity_poly.entity_id
_entity_poly.type
_entity_poly.pdbx_seq_one_letter_code
_entity_poly.pdbx_strand_id
1 'polypeptide(L)'
;MPIFANSQHATINGGNFVDQPIINNVNMKISLANGQTGIDILLEASNPDAAHDSSARDYAPRCQPGTRKQYIEDIVGWGVPAVGADEPLPLFWMRGLAGVGKSAIAQTCAEEISKLGRLGAAFFFAVNVREDAEQFFPTIAYQLSTKFPDYRYILDQRIRYDRTILKKSMAIQFETLIAEPFQELEKTGRGIGRRMVILVDGLDECKRANDQSRIIDIIATAARDSATPFRWAFFSRPEPHIEASFTSNDVARVTCMVLLPVSDNVNPDIELYLRSGFKNILRRRNIPVTSQWPSDDDIQTLVKASMGLFVYPATVLRDVDQAVSPTEALRAACAVTSNPTSSSPFAGLDAFYTLIMRRIPPEKLPTVLLLCIILCGADSYAGSGYTSGVMRWSNLLGLSKIDFQATCNQLSAVLHVQDHSDSFDPSRFGDTDRPLWHTAPASINELRVHVRVRLGGSTHFYHKSFFDFLINPTRSGPFCIRSSPMLNAYFKHCLKVTLRFEESYDFQGSDLVLAHGVADSASSLSWPYTNELVNSMLKACVYDWAFDICFWWGNLPEIERQLLERFGHADFRKARQNQVVLYAGYNGLVPCIRWDCYAHRKLIRGTQLFRVPRDQFQKNFDVTKFKAVTKRWKECGIIQPYHPNIGSRLKSLVAKKSQDKLISRLYRMGHGPKSIFWYWEINLKEEYYQEFMTADLADGERIYREERFDSWPTKSPQPV
;
A
#
# COMPACT_ATOMS: atom_id res chain seq x y z
N MET A 1 -25.12 -36.70 -38.37
CA MET A 1 -25.57 -38.03 -38.86
C MET A 1 -26.94 -38.29 -38.26
N PRO A 2 -27.93 -38.81 -39.00
CA PRO A 2 -29.19 -39.17 -38.37
C PRO A 2 -28.95 -40.37 -37.45
N ILE A 3 -29.42 -40.26 -36.21
CA ILE A 3 -29.15 -41.23 -35.12
C ILE A 3 -29.75 -42.62 -35.44
N PHE A 4 -30.65 -42.73 -36.41
CA PHE A 4 -31.36 -43.98 -36.74
C PHE A 4 -31.43 -44.23 -38.25
N ALA A 5 -30.31 -44.62 -38.86
CA ALA A 5 -30.36 -45.16 -40.22
C ALA A 5 -30.78 -46.65 -40.18
N ASN A 6 -31.78 -47.02 -40.98
CA ASN A 6 -32.32 -48.39 -41.17
C ASN A 6 -33.12 -49.05 -40.03
N SER A 7 -33.64 -48.31 -39.06
CA SER A 7 -34.59 -48.87 -38.09
C SER A 7 -36.03 -48.86 -38.63
N GLN A 8 -36.75 -49.96 -38.49
CA GLN A 8 -38.22 -50.01 -38.67
C GLN A 8 -38.89 -50.32 -37.33
N HIS A 9 -40.01 -49.64 -37.04
CA HIS A 9 -40.83 -49.74 -35.82
C HIS A 9 -40.25 -49.16 -34.51
N ALA A 10 -39.42 -48.11 -34.55
CA ALA A 10 -39.02 -47.41 -33.34
C ALA A 10 -40.10 -46.40 -32.89
N THR A 11 -40.63 -46.56 -31.67
CA THR A 11 -41.51 -45.56 -31.02
C THR A 11 -40.73 -44.91 -29.89
N ILE A 12 -40.41 -43.61 -30.02
CA ILE A 12 -39.71 -42.85 -28.98
C ILE A 12 -40.76 -41.98 -28.27
N ASN A 13 -40.99 -42.24 -26.99
CA ASN A 13 -41.86 -41.42 -26.15
C ASN A 13 -41.02 -40.64 -25.13
N GLY A 14 -41.03 -39.32 -25.26
CA GLY A 14 -40.41 -38.38 -24.32
C GLY A 14 -38.92 -38.12 -24.58
N GLY A 15 -38.61 -36.92 -25.08
CA GLY A 15 -37.24 -36.38 -25.21
C GLY A 15 -37.21 -35.08 -26.01
N ASN A 16 -36.43 -34.09 -25.58
CA ASN A 16 -36.16 -32.85 -26.33
C ASN A 16 -34.91 -33.05 -27.18
N PHE A 17 -35.03 -32.93 -28.50
CA PHE A 17 -33.92 -33.02 -29.44
C PHE A 17 -33.42 -31.61 -29.78
N VAL A 18 -32.13 -31.35 -29.56
CA VAL A 18 -31.47 -30.09 -29.92
C VAL A 18 -30.34 -30.42 -30.90
N ASP A 19 -30.40 -29.84 -32.10
CA ASP A 19 -29.38 -29.98 -33.13
C ASP A 19 -28.27 -28.94 -32.89
N GLN A 20 -27.02 -29.38 -32.65
CA GLN A 20 -25.86 -28.50 -32.56
C GLN A 20 -24.90 -28.75 -33.73
N PRO A 21 -24.49 -27.72 -34.48
CA PRO A 21 -23.46 -27.90 -35.51
C PRO A 21 -22.12 -28.20 -34.82
N ILE A 22 -21.53 -29.35 -35.16
CA ILE A 22 -20.20 -29.75 -34.69
C ILE A 22 -19.17 -28.86 -35.39
N ILE A 23 -18.60 -27.90 -34.66
CA ILE A 23 -17.28 -27.36 -34.95
C ILE A 23 -16.32 -28.06 -33.98
N ASN A 24 -15.36 -28.79 -34.55
CA ASN A 24 -14.40 -29.65 -33.85
C ASN A 24 -13.68 -28.92 -32.71
N ASN A 25 -14.09 -29.15 -31.47
CA ASN A 25 -13.33 -28.83 -30.27
C ASN A 25 -12.87 -30.13 -29.61
N VAL A 26 -11.56 -30.23 -29.39
CA VAL A 26 -10.94 -31.26 -28.55
C VAL A 26 -11.47 -31.05 -27.12
N ASN A 27 -12.26 -32.02 -26.66
CA ASN A 27 -12.91 -32.02 -25.35
C ASN A 27 -11.90 -32.00 -24.20
N MET A 28 -11.74 -30.85 -23.54
CA MET A 28 -11.40 -30.80 -22.12
C MET A 28 -12.69 -30.60 -21.32
N LYS A 29 -13.22 -31.69 -20.75
CA LYS A 29 -14.25 -31.64 -19.71
C LYS A 29 -13.62 -31.06 -18.45
N ILE A 30 -13.75 -29.74 -18.23
CA ILE A 30 -13.52 -29.13 -16.92
C ILE A 30 -14.81 -29.32 -16.11
N SER A 31 -14.66 -30.05 -15.01
CA SER A 31 -15.70 -30.28 -14.01
C SER A 31 -16.23 -28.94 -13.47
N LEU A 32 -17.50 -28.65 -13.74
CA LEU A 32 -18.26 -27.57 -13.13
C LEU A 32 -18.57 -27.95 -11.67
N ALA A 33 -17.63 -27.64 -10.77
CA ALA A 33 -17.84 -27.68 -9.33
C ALA A 33 -17.01 -26.59 -8.63
N ASN A 34 -17.36 -25.32 -8.95
CA ASN A 34 -17.31 -24.07 -8.16
C ASN A 34 -17.25 -22.88 -9.13
N GLY A 35 -18.43 -22.27 -9.37
CA GLY A 35 -18.77 -21.43 -10.53
C GLY A 35 -18.26 -19.99 -10.52
N GLN A 36 -16.94 -19.78 -10.45
CA GLN A 36 -16.32 -18.46 -10.59
C GLN A 36 -15.81 -18.26 -12.03
N THR A 37 -16.15 -17.13 -12.67
CA THR A 37 -15.67 -16.80 -14.02
C THR A 37 -14.22 -16.33 -13.99
N GLY A 38 -13.52 -16.37 -15.12
CA GLY A 38 -12.15 -15.84 -15.23
C GLY A 38 -12.12 -14.34 -14.99
N ILE A 39 -13.21 -13.64 -15.31
CA ILE A 39 -13.35 -12.23 -15.02
C ILE A 39 -13.55 -11.93 -13.54
N ASP A 40 -14.26 -12.78 -12.79
CA ASP A 40 -14.38 -12.61 -11.34
C ASP A 40 -13.02 -12.76 -10.66
N ILE A 41 -12.20 -13.71 -11.12
CA ILE A 41 -10.83 -13.89 -10.65
C ILE A 41 -9.95 -12.67 -11.01
N LEU A 42 -10.13 -12.11 -12.21
CA LEU A 42 -9.43 -10.89 -12.63
C LEU A 42 -9.83 -9.69 -11.75
N LEU A 43 -11.11 -9.57 -11.39
CA LEU A 43 -11.62 -8.52 -10.51
C LEU A 43 -10.96 -8.60 -9.13
N GLU A 44 -10.81 -9.80 -8.57
CA GLU A 44 -10.13 -10.01 -7.28
C GLU A 44 -8.66 -9.59 -7.29
N ALA A 45 -7.97 -9.73 -8.43
CA ALA A 45 -6.59 -9.29 -8.61
C ALA A 45 -6.45 -7.82 -9.04
N SER A 46 -7.57 -7.14 -9.29
CA SER A 46 -7.61 -5.75 -9.74
C SER A 46 -7.84 -4.77 -8.58
N ASN A 47 -7.70 -3.48 -8.87
CA ASN A 47 -8.02 -2.38 -7.99
C ASN A 47 -9.05 -1.45 -8.65
N PRO A 48 -10.36 -1.76 -8.54
CA PRO A 48 -11.43 -0.95 -9.13
C PRO A 48 -11.42 0.50 -8.65
N ASP A 49 -10.90 0.78 -7.45
CA ASP A 49 -10.77 2.14 -6.89
C ASP A 49 -9.80 3.04 -7.66
N ALA A 50 -8.98 2.46 -8.53
CA ALA A 50 -8.07 3.20 -9.41
C ALA A 50 -8.75 3.77 -10.65
N ALA A 51 -9.96 3.33 -11.01
CA ALA A 51 -10.68 3.78 -12.20
C ALA A 51 -11.23 5.20 -12.03
N HIS A 52 -11.25 6.00 -13.09
CA HIS A 52 -11.65 7.42 -13.05
C HIS A 52 -13.06 7.69 -12.50
N ASP A 53 -13.94 6.71 -12.62
CA ASP A 53 -15.38 6.72 -12.33
C ASP A 53 -15.73 5.84 -11.11
N SER A 54 -14.73 5.40 -10.34
CA SER A 54 -14.98 4.74 -9.06
C SER A 54 -15.52 5.73 -8.03
N SER A 55 -16.42 5.26 -7.16
CA SER A 55 -16.88 6.01 -5.98
C SER A 55 -15.74 6.39 -5.03
N ALA A 56 -14.65 5.61 -5.00
CA ALA A 56 -13.44 5.96 -4.27
C ALA A 56 -12.78 7.26 -4.78
N ARG A 57 -13.20 7.75 -5.96
CA ARG A 57 -12.73 8.95 -6.63
C ARG A 57 -13.83 10.02 -6.80
N ASP A 58 -14.96 9.92 -6.11
CA ASP A 58 -16.01 10.96 -6.16
C ASP A 58 -15.44 12.36 -5.84
N TYR A 59 -14.53 12.41 -4.87
CA TYR A 59 -13.82 13.62 -4.45
C TYR A 59 -12.45 13.82 -5.11
N ALA A 60 -12.15 13.10 -6.19
CA ALA A 60 -10.91 13.29 -6.93
C ALA A 60 -10.78 14.74 -7.45
N PRO A 61 -9.55 15.28 -7.48
CA PRO A 61 -9.33 16.63 -7.96
C PRO A 61 -9.75 16.74 -9.43
N ARG A 62 -10.46 17.81 -9.78
CA ARG A 62 -10.84 18.18 -11.15
C ARG A 62 -10.37 19.59 -11.44
N CYS A 63 -10.08 19.89 -12.71
CA CYS A 63 -9.80 21.25 -13.12
C CYS A 63 -11.08 22.08 -12.98
N GLN A 64 -10.95 23.27 -12.38
CA GLN A 64 -12.03 24.24 -12.38
C GLN A 64 -12.30 24.66 -13.84
N PRO A 65 -13.57 24.70 -14.30
CA PRO A 65 -13.89 25.17 -15.65
C PRO A 65 -13.21 26.50 -15.97
N GLY A 66 -12.52 26.56 -17.12
CA GLY A 66 -11.73 27.72 -17.56
C GLY A 66 -10.26 27.70 -17.14
N THR A 67 -9.85 26.82 -16.24
CA THR A 67 -8.42 26.66 -15.85
C THR A 67 -7.74 25.55 -16.63
N ARG A 68 -6.42 25.64 -16.82
CA ARG A 68 -5.58 24.64 -17.51
C ARG A 68 -6.09 24.23 -18.90
N LYS A 69 -6.90 25.09 -19.52
CA LYS A 69 -7.66 24.80 -20.74
C LYS A 69 -6.78 24.28 -21.87
N GLN A 70 -5.67 24.96 -22.16
CA GLN A 70 -4.74 24.56 -23.22
C GLN A 70 -4.22 23.13 -23.01
N TYR A 71 -3.78 22.78 -21.80
CA TYR A 71 -3.27 21.44 -21.51
C TYR A 71 -4.34 20.35 -21.66
N ILE A 72 -5.58 20.66 -21.29
CA ILE A 72 -6.71 19.73 -21.45
C ILE A 72 -6.99 19.53 -22.95
N GLU A 73 -7.07 20.62 -23.71
CA GLU A 73 -7.30 20.59 -25.16
C GLU A 73 -6.17 19.84 -25.90
N ASP A 74 -4.91 20.08 -25.53
CA ASP A 74 -3.75 19.40 -26.11
C ASP A 74 -3.82 17.87 -25.91
N ILE A 75 -4.15 17.42 -24.69
CA ILE A 75 -4.23 15.98 -24.39
C ILE A 75 -5.44 15.34 -25.05
N VAL A 76 -6.60 15.99 -25.02
CA VAL A 76 -7.82 15.49 -25.67
C VAL A 76 -7.61 15.41 -27.18
N GLY A 77 -7.00 16.43 -27.80
CA GLY A 77 -6.65 16.44 -29.21
C GLY A 77 -5.60 15.40 -29.59
N TRP A 78 -4.58 15.20 -28.75
CA TRP A 78 -3.60 14.12 -28.92
C TRP A 78 -4.25 12.73 -28.82
N GLY A 79 -5.17 12.53 -27.87
CA GLY A 79 -5.84 11.25 -27.65
C GLY A 79 -6.90 10.94 -28.71
N VAL A 80 -7.59 11.96 -29.19
CA VAL A 80 -8.71 11.90 -30.14
C VAL A 80 -8.51 12.94 -31.25
N PRO A 81 -7.53 12.71 -32.15
CA PRO A 81 -7.20 13.65 -33.20
C PRO A 81 -8.35 13.81 -34.18
N ALA A 82 -8.46 15.01 -34.75
CA ALA A 82 -9.43 15.30 -35.79
C ALA A 82 -9.16 14.44 -37.04
N VAL A 83 -10.21 14.18 -37.81
CA VAL A 83 -10.09 13.43 -39.07
C VAL A 83 -9.15 14.18 -40.01
N GLY A 84 -8.11 13.49 -40.50
CA GLY A 84 -7.11 14.06 -41.40
C GLY A 84 -5.94 14.78 -40.72
N ALA A 85 -5.88 14.81 -39.38
CA ALA A 85 -4.69 15.25 -38.65
C ALA A 85 -3.59 14.18 -38.70
N ASP A 86 -2.33 14.62 -38.56
CA ASP A 86 -1.18 13.71 -38.44
C ASP A 86 -1.36 12.76 -37.25
N GLU A 87 -0.95 11.50 -37.41
CA GLU A 87 -1.02 10.50 -36.35
C GLU A 87 -0.04 10.88 -35.22
N PRO A 88 -0.54 11.17 -34.00
CA PRO A 88 0.32 11.57 -32.91
C PRO A 88 1.14 10.40 -32.38
N LEU A 89 2.25 10.71 -31.72
CA LEU A 89 3.07 9.72 -31.03
C LEU A 89 2.23 8.93 -30.00
N PRO A 90 2.47 7.61 -29.86
CA PRO A 90 1.60 6.74 -29.08
C PRO A 90 1.72 6.94 -27.56
N LEU A 91 2.79 7.58 -27.07
CA LEU A 91 2.93 7.96 -25.67
C LEU A 91 2.86 9.49 -25.51
N PHE A 92 2.27 9.91 -24.40
CA PHE A 92 2.28 11.28 -23.92
C PHE A 92 2.71 11.27 -22.45
N TRP A 93 3.64 12.14 -22.08
CA TRP A 93 4.09 12.25 -20.69
C TRP A 93 4.03 13.70 -20.23
N MET A 94 3.10 13.99 -19.31
CA MET A 94 3.04 15.24 -18.57
C MET A 94 3.86 15.13 -17.29
N ARG A 95 4.99 15.84 -17.27
CA ARG A 95 5.87 15.92 -16.10
C ARG A 95 5.74 17.25 -15.40
N GLY A 96 5.85 17.26 -14.07
CA GLY A 96 5.80 18.50 -13.31
C GLY A 96 5.96 18.26 -11.81
N LEU A 97 6.24 19.33 -11.07
CA LEU A 97 6.44 19.26 -9.62
C LEU A 97 5.18 18.79 -8.86
N ALA A 98 5.35 18.43 -7.60
CA ALA A 98 4.25 18.11 -6.71
C ALA A 98 3.28 19.30 -6.63
N GLY A 99 1.97 19.06 -6.77
CA GLY A 99 0.96 20.08 -6.51
C GLY A 99 0.69 21.07 -7.63
N VAL A 100 1.24 20.90 -8.83
CA VAL A 100 0.95 21.77 -9.99
C VAL A 100 -0.39 21.49 -10.68
N GLY A 101 -1.10 20.43 -10.29
CA GLY A 101 -2.43 20.07 -10.82
C GLY A 101 -2.47 18.95 -11.85
N LYS A 102 -1.41 18.13 -11.99
CA LYS A 102 -1.36 17.00 -12.94
C LYS A 102 -2.55 16.04 -12.78
N SER A 103 -2.84 15.57 -11.57
CA SER A 103 -3.95 14.66 -11.31
C SER A 103 -5.32 15.26 -11.63
N ALA A 104 -5.48 16.58 -11.46
CA ALA A 104 -6.69 17.29 -11.83
C ALA A 104 -6.90 17.32 -13.35
N ILE A 105 -5.81 17.57 -14.11
CA ILE A 105 -5.80 17.51 -15.56
C ILE A 105 -6.10 16.08 -16.02
N ALA A 106 -5.42 15.07 -15.45
CA ALA A 106 -5.62 13.67 -15.79
C ALA A 106 -7.08 13.21 -15.56
N GLN A 107 -7.68 13.57 -14.42
CA GLN A 107 -9.09 13.27 -14.12
C GLN A 107 -10.03 13.96 -15.13
N THR A 108 -9.80 15.24 -15.41
CA THR A 108 -10.64 16.01 -16.35
C THR A 108 -10.52 15.43 -17.77
N CYS A 109 -9.31 15.15 -18.25
CA CYS A 109 -9.08 14.52 -19.54
C CYS A 109 -9.71 13.12 -19.62
N ALA A 110 -9.65 12.32 -18.54
CA ALA A 110 -10.32 11.02 -18.50
C ALA A 110 -11.82 11.16 -18.72
N GLU A 111 -12.46 12.08 -18.00
CA GLU A 111 -13.90 12.34 -18.12
C GLU A 111 -14.28 12.85 -19.53
N GLU A 112 -13.53 13.80 -20.09
CA GLU A 112 -13.78 14.32 -21.44
C GLU A 112 -13.57 13.24 -22.53
N ILE A 113 -12.49 12.46 -22.47
CA ILE A 113 -12.20 11.40 -23.45
C ILE A 113 -13.21 10.23 -23.29
N SER A 114 -13.70 9.99 -22.07
CA SER A 114 -14.76 9.02 -21.79
C SER A 114 -16.09 9.44 -22.44
N LYS A 115 -16.48 10.72 -22.35
CA LYS A 115 -17.65 11.27 -23.06
C LYS A 115 -17.55 11.11 -24.58
N LEU A 116 -16.34 11.15 -25.14
CA LEU A 116 -16.08 10.90 -26.56
C LEU A 116 -16.09 9.40 -26.92
N GLY A 117 -16.26 8.50 -25.95
CA GLY A 117 -16.25 7.04 -26.16
C GLY A 117 -14.87 6.50 -26.58
N ARG A 118 -13.78 7.23 -26.25
CA ARG A 118 -12.40 6.88 -26.65
C ARG A 118 -11.50 6.51 -25.49
N LEU A 119 -11.98 6.58 -24.24
CA LEU A 119 -11.24 6.13 -23.07
C LEU A 119 -11.33 4.61 -22.96
N GLY A 120 -10.18 3.92 -23.08
CA GLY A 120 -10.07 2.48 -22.84
C GLY A 120 -10.06 2.18 -21.35
N ALA A 121 -9.10 2.74 -20.63
CA ALA A 121 -8.97 2.58 -19.19
C ALA A 121 -8.30 3.82 -18.56
N ALA A 122 -8.44 3.98 -17.25
CA ALA A 122 -7.67 4.95 -16.49
C ALA A 122 -7.22 4.34 -15.17
N PHE A 123 -6.00 4.60 -14.77
CA PHE A 123 -5.45 4.13 -13.50
C PHE A 123 -4.77 5.29 -12.79
N PHE A 124 -5.22 5.57 -11.57
CA PHE A 124 -4.69 6.64 -10.74
C PHE A 124 -4.01 6.05 -9.50
N PHE A 125 -2.69 6.03 -9.53
CA PHE A 125 -1.89 5.68 -8.36
C PHE A 125 -2.15 6.65 -7.22
N ALA A 126 -2.00 6.16 -5.99
CA ALA A 126 -2.09 6.98 -4.79
C ALA A 126 -1.26 6.36 -3.66
N VAL A 127 -0.40 7.16 -3.04
CA VAL A 127 0.41 6.74 -1.86
C VAL A 127 -0.50 6.13 -0.79
N ASN A 128 -0.09 4.98 -0.22
CA ASN A 128 -0.81 4.24 0.83
C ASN A 128 -2.21 3.72 0.47
N VAL A 129 -2.70 3.92 -0.76
CA VAL A 129 -4.05 3.47 -1.18
C VAL A 129 -3.99 2.59 -2.41
N ARG A 130 -3.26 3.03 -3.45
CA ARG A 130 -3.19 2.39 -4.77
C ARG A 130 -1.78 2.54 -5.34
N GLU A 131 -0.78 2.12 -4.57
CA GLU A 131 0.64 2.26 -4.93
C GLU A 131 1.23 0.99 -5.56
N ASP A 132 0.47 -0.11 -5.61
CA ASP A 132 0.99 -1.41 -6.04
C ASP A 132 1.00 -1.57 -7.56
N ALA A 133 2.17 -1.88 -8.12
CA ALA A 133 2.36 -2.13 -9.54
C ALA A 133 1.74 -3.47 -9.98
N GLU A 134 1.63 -4.46 -9.08
CA GLU A 134 1.14 -5.79 -9.43
C GLU A 134 -0.35 -5.78 -9.83
N GLN A 135 -1.10 -4.80 -9.32
CA GLN A 135 -2.51 -4.59 -9.65
C GLN A 135 -2.72 -3.78 -10.93
N PHE A 136 -1.68 -3.14 -11.47
CA PHE A 136 -1.80 -2.18 -12.57
C PHE A 136 -2.37 -2.82 -13.85
N PHE A 137 -1.68 -3.79 -14.44
CA PHE A 137 -2.14 -4.45 -15.68
C PHE A 137 -3.41 -5.28 -15.50
N PRO A 138 -3.61 -6.04 -14.40
CA PRO A 138 -4.90 -6.69 -14.11
C PRO A 138 -6.06 -5.69 -14.07
N THR A 139 -5.86 -4.50 -13.51
CA THR A 139 -6.90 -3.46 -13.45
C THR A 139 -7.21 -2.87 -14.83
N ILE A 140 -6.18 -2.58 -15.63
CA ILE A 140 -6.38 -2.12 -17.01
C ILE A 140 -7.13 -3.19 -17.82
N ALA A 141 -6.73 -4.45 -17.71
CA ALA A 141 -7.37 -5.56 -18.39
C ALA A 141 -8.84 -5.73 -17.96
N TYR A 142 -9.12 -5.62 -16.66
CA TYR A 142 -10.49 -5.66 -16.15
C TYR A 142 -11.34 -4.54 -16.74
N GLN A 143 -10.87 -3.29 -16.69
CA GLN A 143 -11.59 -2.14 -17.28
C GLN A 143 -11.86 -2.34 -18.78
N LEU A 144 -10.87 -2.80 -19.55
CA LEU A 144 -11.05 -3.09 -20.97
C LEU A 144 -12.09 -4.21 -21.20
N SER A 145 -12.14 -5.23 -20.33
CA SER A 145 -13.12 -6.33 -20.40
C SER A 145 -14.55 -5.90 -20.14
N THR A 146 -14.76 -4.76 -19.48
CA THR A 146 -16.11 -4.18 -19.30
C THR A 146 -16.60 -3.45 -20.54
N LYS A 147 -15.68 -3.05 -21.44
CA LYS A 147 -15.97 -2.25 -22.63
C LYS A 147 -15.99 -3.05 -23.93
N PHE A 148 -15.24 -4.15 -24.00
CA PHE A 148 -15.05 -4.94 -25.23
C PHE A 148 -15.46 -6.40 -25.02
N PRO A 149 -16.66 -6.82 -25.50
CA PRO A 149 -17.18 -8.16 -25.27
C PRO A 149 -16.32 -9.31 -25.84
N ASP A 150 -15.79 -9.17 -27.06
CA ASP A 150 -14.93 -10.21 -27.64
C ASP A 150 -13.60 -10.35 -26.86
N TYR A 151 -13.01 -9.24 -26.43
CA TYR A 151 -11.84 -9.24 -25.56
C TYR A 151 -12.14 -9.88 -24.19
N ARG A 152 -13.31 -9.56 -23.60
CA ARG A 152 -13.79 -10.19 -22.36
C ARG A 152 -13.88 -11.70 -22.49
N TYR A 153 -14.40 -12.19 -23.60
CA TYR A 153 -14.51 -13.63 -23.86
C TYR A 153 -13.14 -14.31 -23.90
N ILE A 154 -12.17 -13.73 -24.60
CA ILE A 154 -10.80 -14.25 -24.67
C ILE A 154 -10.17 -14.30 -23.26
N LEU A 155 -10.28 -13.20 -22.50
CA LEU A 155 -9.72 -13.14 -21.15
C LEU A 155 -10.36 -14.13 -20.18
N ASP A 156 -11.68 -14.27 -20.22
CA ASP A 156 -12.40 -15.19 -19.35
C ASP A 156 -11.87 -16.63 -19.52
N GLN A 157 -11.68 -17.07 -20.77
CA GLN A 157 -11.13 -18.40 -21.05
C GLN A 157 -9.67 -18.54 -20.61
N ARG A 158 -8.82 -17.55 -20.94
CA ARG A 158 -7.39 -17.57 -20.60
C ARG A 158 -7.15 -17.67 -19.09
N ILE A 159 -7.88 -16.89 -18.29
CA ILE A 159 -7.72 -16.86 -16.83
C ILE A 159 -8.33 -18.10 -16.18
N ARG A 160 -9.45 -18.61 -16.68
CA ARG A 160 -10.00 -19.90 -16.22
C ARG A 160 -9.02 -21.04 -16.45
N TYR A 161 -8.32 -21.01 -17.58
CA TYR A 161 -7.34 -22.04 -17.93
C TYR A 161 -6.05 -21.92 -17.11
N ASP A 162 -5.47 -20.72 -17.01
CA ASP A 162 -4.25 -20.46 -16.25
C ASP A 162 -4.40 -19.28 -15.29
N ARG A 163 -4.86 -19.57 -14.06
CA ARG A 163 -4.97 -18.57 -12.99
C ARG A 163 -3.61 -17.99 -12.57
N THR A 164 -2.50 -18.68 -12.89
CA THR A 164 -1.17 -18.20 -12.49
C THR A 164 -0.75 -16.96 -13.25
N ILE A 165 -1.39 -16.63 -14.38
CA ILE A 165 -1.15 -15.41 -15.17
C ILE A 165 -1.14 -14.17 -14.26
N LEU A 166 -2.07 -14.09 -13.31
CA LEU A 166 -2.21 -12.96 -12.38
C LEU A 166 -1.06 -12.86 -11.36
N LYS A 167 -0.19 -13.87 -11.28
CA LYS A 167 1.02 -13.89 -10.44
C LYS A 167 2.31 -13.90 -11.26
N LYS A 168 2.23 -13.83 -12.60
CA LYS A 168 3.40 -13.74 -13.47
C LYS A 168 3.96 -12.32 -13.45
N SER A 169 5.18 -12.17 -13.96
CA SER A 169 5.81 -10.84 -14.06
C SER A 169 4.95 -9.87 -14.87
N MET A 170 5.04 -8.57 -14.56
CA MET A 170 4.29 -7.50 -15.25
C MET A 170 4.36 -7.56 -16.78
N ALA A 171 5.51 -7.95 -17.34
CA ALA A 171 5.67 -8.07 -18.80
C ALA A 171 4.76 -9.16 -19.37
N ILE A 172 4.73 -10.33 -18.73
CA ILE A 172 3.87 -11.44 -19.12
C ILE A 172 2.40 -11.13 -18.85
N GLN A 173 2.09 -10.45 -17.74
CA GLN A 173 0.72 -9.98 -17.50
C GLN A 173 0.26 -9.04 -18.61
N PHE A 174 1.05 -8.03 -18.97
CA PHE A 174 0.73 -7.12 -20.08
C PHE A 174 0.55 -7.89 -21.39
N GLU A 175 1.47 -8.78 -21.72
CA GLU A 175 1.42 -9.56 -22.95
C GLU A 175 0.17 -10.45 -23.01
N THR A 176 -0.04 -11.30 -22.01
CA THR A 176 -1.12 -12.30 -22.00
C THR A 176 -2.49 -11.69 -21.75
N LEU A 177 -2.58 -10.61 -20.95
CA LEU A 177 -3.86 -9.96 -20.61
C LEU A 177 -4.22 -8.82 -21.54
N ILE A 178 -3.27 -8.15 -22.19
CA ILE A 178 -3.55 -6.95 -22.99
C ILE A 178 -3.11 -7.17 -24.44
N ALA A 179 -1.82 -7.38 -24.70
CA ALA A 179 -1.31 -7.39 -26.08
C ALA A 179 -1.85 -8.53 -26.94
N GLU A 180 -1.65 -9.78 -26.52
CA GLU A 180 -2.04 -10.95 -27.30
C GLU A 180 -3.56 -11.00 -27.56
N PRO A 181 -4.47 -10.74 -26.60
CA PRO A 181 -5.90 -10.72 -26.90
C PRO A 181 -6.29 -9.70 -27.98
N PHE A 182 -5.71 -8.49 -27.97
CA PHE A 182 -6.03 -7.51 -29.03
C PHE A 182 -5.42 -7.86 -30.38
N GLN A 183 -4.25 -8.49 -30.40
CA GLN A 183 -3.68 -9.01 -31.64
C GLN A 183 -4.51 -10.17 -32.22
N GLU A 184 -5.07 -11.04 -31.36
CA GLU A 184 -5.97 -12.12 -31.76
C GLU A 184 -7.27 -11.56 -32.37
N LEU A 185 -7.83 -10.52 -31.77
CA LEU A 185 -8.99 -9.81 -32.31
C LEU A 185 -8.67 -9.16 -33.66
N GLU A 186 -7.53 -8.51 -33.80
CA GLU A 186 -7.11 -7.89 -35.07
C GLU A 186 -6.97 -8.95 -36.17
N LYS A 187 -6.29 -10.07 -35.88
CA LYS A 187 -6.11 -11.19 -36.83
C LYS A 187 -7.43 -11.83 -37.27
N THR A 188 -8.45 -11.78 -36.41
CA THR A 188 -9.78 -12.34 -36.70
C THR A 188 -10.76 -11.31 -37.28
N GLY A 189 -10.30 -10.10 -37.60
CA GLY A 189 -11.14 -9.02 -38.14
C GLY A 189 -12.12 -8.43 -37.12
N ARG A 190 -11.93 -8.72 -35.82
CA ARG A 190 -12.73 -8.21 -34.69
C ARG A 190 -11.97 -7.17 -33.88
N GLY A 191 -10.96 -6.55 -34.48
CA GLY A 191 -10.21 -5.45 -33.88
C GLY A 191 -11.12 -4.28 -33.49
N ILE A 192 -10.66 -3.43 -32.58
CA ILE A 192 -11.45 -2.26 -32.12
C ILE A 192 -11.69 -1.26 -33.27
N GLY A 193 -10.87 -1.30 -34.33
CA GLY A 193 -10.99 -0.42 -35.50
C GLY A 193 -10.65 1.05 -35.23
N ARG A 194 -10.21 1.38 -34.02
CA ARG A 194 -9.79 2.73 -33.61
C ARG A 194 -8.83 2.66 -32.43
N ARG A 195 -7.99 3.68 -32.29
CA ARG A 195 -7.12 3.84 -31.12
C ARG A 195 -7.93 4.24 -29.88
N MET A 196 -7.68 3.59 -28.75
CA MET A 196 -8.26 3.94 -27.45
C MET A 196 -7.19 4.56 -26.55
N VAL A 197 -7.58 5.46 -25.65
CA VAL A 197 -6.67 6.13 -24.72
C VAL A 197 -6.62 5.40 -23.39
N ILE A 198 -5.42 5.21 -22.83
CA ILE A 198 -5.21 4.76 -21.47
C ILE A 198 -4.47 5.85 -20.69
N LEU A 199 -5.05 6.30 -19.58
CA LEU A 199 -4.49 7.33 -18.71
C LEU A 199 -3.86 6.70 -17.46
N VAL A 200 -2.67 7.15 -17.11
CA VAL A 200 -1.91 6.69 -15.94
C VAL A 200 -1.46 7.91 -15.15
N ASP A 201 -2.13 8.19 -14.04
CA ASP A 201 -1.77 9.30 -13.14
C ASP A 201 -1.02 8.82 -11.91
N GLY A 202 -0.07 9.63 -11.46
CA GLY A 202 0.68 9.38 -10.23
C GLY A 202 1.69 8.25 -10.36
N LEU A 203 2.33 8.04 -11.53
CA LEU A 203 3.33 6.96 -11.66
C LEU A 203 4.44 7.08 -10.59
N ASP A 204 4.80 8.28 -10.14
CA ASP A 204 5.76 8.50 -9.04
C ASP A 204 5.22 8.13 -7.64
N GLU A 205 3.95 7.78 -7.55
CA GLU A 205 3.28 7.26 -6.35
C GLU A 205 3.15 5.72 -6.39
N CYS A 206 3.62 5.07 -7.45
CA CYS A 206 3.83 3.62 -7.46
C CYS A 206 5.01 3.28 -6.54
N LYS A 207 4.85 2.27 -5.70
CA LYS A 207 5.69 1.98 -4.53
C LYS A 207 7.18 1.86 -4.84
N ARG A 208 7.56 1.21 -5.95
CA ARG A 208 8.96 0.89 -6.27
C ARG A 208 9.42 1.60 -7.54
N ALA A 209 10.55 2.29 -7.44
CA ALA A 209 11.19 2.96 -8.57
C ALA A 209 11.45 2.02 -9.77
N ASN A 210 11.89 0.78 -9.52
CA ASN A 210 12.10 -0.20 -10.58
C ASN A 210 10.80 -0.60 -11.30
N ASP A 211 9.69 -0.68 -10.56
CA ASP A 211 8.40 -1.04 -11.15
C ASP A 211 7.87 0.11 -12.01
N GLN A 212 8.10 1.36 -11.60
CA GLN A 212 7.79 2.55 -12.40
C GLN A 212 8.52 2.56 -13.75
N SER A 213 9.84 2.37 -13.75
CA SER A 213 10.64 2.27 -14.98
C SER A 213 10.18 1.09 -15.85
N ARG A 214 9.90 -0.06 -15.23
CA ARG A 214 9.45 -1.26 -15.96
C ARG A 214 8.09 -1.08 -16.63
N ILE A 215 7.15 -0.38 -16.00
CA ILE A 215 5.86 -0.03 -16.61
C ILE A 215 6.08 0.80 -17.89
N ILE A 216 6.96 1.81 -17.83
CA ILE A 216 7.30 2.65 -18.98
C ILE A 216 7.89 1.80 -20.12
N ASP A 217 8.88 0.97 -19.82
CA ASP A 217 9.58 0.17 -20.82
C ASP A 217 8.66 -0.84 -21.53
N ILE A 218 7.79 -1.53 -20.77
CA ILE A 218 6.82 -2.49 -21.32
C ILE A 218 5.87 -1.79 -22.29
N ILE A 219 5.29 -0.66 -21.87
CA ILE A 219 4.30 0.07 -22.67
C ILE A 219 4.95 0.71 -23.90
N ALA A 220 6.13 1.30 -23.75
CA ALA A 220 6.86 1.92 -24.85
C ALA A 220 7.28 0.90 -25.92
N THR A 221 7.70 -0.29 -25.50
CA THR A 221 8.02 -1.40 -26.41
C THR A 221 6.78 -1.82 -27.20
N ALA A 222 5.67 -2.06 -26.50
CA ALA A 222 4.41 -2.44 -27.14
C ALA A 222 3.87 -1.37 -28.10
N ALA A 223 4.04 -0.09 -27.76
CA ALA A 223 3.65 1.03 -28.61
C ALA A 223 4.52 1.12 -29.88
N ARG A 224 5.84 0.94 -29.76
CA ARG A 224 6.77 0.91 -30.89
C ARG A 224 6.44 -0.20 -31.86
N ASP A 225 6.14 -1.38 -31.33
CA ASP A 225 5.83 -2.57 -32.12
C ASP A 225 4.38 -2.58 -32.64
N SER A 226 3.61 -1.51 -32.34
CA SER A 226 2.17 -1.42 -32.65
C SER A 226 1.36 -2.62 -32.15
N ALA A 227 1.81 -3.23 -31.04
CA ALA A 227 1.27 -4.47 -30.49
C ALA A 227 -0.15 -4.31 -29.93
N THR A 228 -0.58 -3.08 -29.64
CA THR A 228 -1.92 -2.77 -29.09
C THR A 228 -2.54 -1.55 -29.76
N PRO A 229 -3.88 -1.45 -29.81
CA PRO A 229 -4.59 -0.29 -30.34
C PRO A 229 -4.67 0.87 -29.31
N PHE A 230 -3.67 1.05 -28.45
CA PHE A 230 -3.73 2.02 -27.35
C PHE A 230 -2.74 3.17 -27.52
N ARG A 231 -3.17 4.36 -27.08
CA ARG A 231 -2.29 5.49 -26.76
C ARG A 231 -2.24 5.68 -25.25
N TRP A 232 -1.05 5.91 -24.71
CA TRP A 232 -0.82 5.95 -23.27
C TRP A 232 -0.39 7.34 -22.83
N ALA A 233 -1.16 7.94 -21.92
CA ALA A 233 -0.84 9.23 -21.33
C ALA A 233 -0.46 9.06 -19.86
N PHE A 234 0.76 9.48 -19.52
CA PHE A 234 1.35 9.40 -18.19
C PHE A 234 1.41 10.78 -17.54
N PHE A 235 1.14 10.82 -16.24
CA PHE A 235 1.26 12.02 -15.42
C PHE A 235 2.07 11.68 -14.19
N SER A 236 3.23 12.31 -14.02
CA SER A 236 4.10 12.02 -12.87
C SER A 236 5.05 13.16 -12.55
N ARG A 237 5.70 13.06 -11.39
CA ARG A 237 6.91 13.83 -11.13
C ARG A 237 8.05 13.32 -12.01
N PRO A 238 9.00 14.19 -12.42
CA PRO A 238 10.23 13.77 -13.08
C PRO A 238 11.23 13.23 -12.04
N GLU A 239 10.85 12.17 -11.31
CA GLU A 239 11.82 11.49 -10.44
C GLU A 239 12.97 10.94 -11.32
N PRO A 240 14.23 10.92 -10.83
CA PRO A 240 15.40 10.71 -11.69
C PRO A 240 15.32 9.46 -12.58
N HIS A 241 14.80 8.34 -12.08
CA HIS A 241 14.63 7.11 -12.83
C HIS A 241 13.45 7.14 -13.82
N ILE A 242 12.36 7.85 -13.50
CA ILE A 242 11.26 8.08 -14.45
C ILE A 242 11.75 8.91 -15.63
N GLU A 243 12.43 10.03 -15.34
CA GLU A 243 12.98 10.91 -16.37
C GLU A 243 14.00 10.14 -17.23
N ALA A 244 14.88 9.35 -16.62
CA ALA A 244 15.82 8.50 -17.37
C ALA A 244 15.12 7.50 -18.30
N SER A 245 14.02 6.88 -17.86
CA SER A 245 13.24 5.95 -18.68
C SER A 245 12.62 6.65 -19.90
N PHE A 246 11.92 7.77 -19.71
CA PHE A 246 11.28 8.50 -20.81
C PHE A 246 12.25 9.20 -21.76
N THR A 247 13.44 9.59 -21.28
CA THR A 247 14.47 10.24 -22.10
C THR A 247 15.42 9.25 -22.77
N SER A 248 15.30 7.95 -22.49
CA SER A 248 16.02 6.91 -23.23
C SER A 248 15.66 6.98 -24.72
N ASN A 249 16.65 6.78 -25.61
CA ASN A 249 16.47 6.93 -27.06
C ASN A 249 15.25 6.16 -27.61
N ASP A 250 15.03 4.97 -27.08
CA ASP A 250 14.00 4.04 -27.52
C ASP A 250 12.58 4.46 -27.10
N VAL A 251 12.44 5.16 -25.96
CA VAL A 251 11.17 5.65 -25.42
C VAL A 251 10.89 7.07 -25.91
N ALA A 252 11.92 7.92 -25.97
CA ALA A 252 11.79 9.32 -26.40
C ALA A 252 11.24 9.45 -27.83
N ARG A 253 11.62 8.53 -28.74
CA ARG A 253 11.13 8.51 -30.14
C ARG A 253 9.63 8.27 -30.29
N VAL A 254 9.00 7.68 -29.29
CA VAL A 254 7.57 7.34 -29.29
C VAL A 254 6.77 8.16 -28.28
N THR A 255 7.39 9.15 -27.63
CA THR A 255 6.79 9.91 -26.53
C THR A 255 6.76 11.40 -26.81
N CYS A 256 5.57 12.00 -26.73
CA CYS A 256 5.41 13.45 -26.58
C CYS A 256 5.65 13.84 -25.11
N MET A 257 6.69 14.62 -24.82
CA MET A 257 7.02 15.05 -23.46
C MET A 257 6.60 16.49 -23.22
N VAL A 258 5.75 16.73 -22.22
CA VAL A 258 5.23 18.06 -21.87
C VAL A 258 5.56 18.37 -20.42
N LEU A 259 6.23 19.51 -20.21
CA LEU A 259 6.47 20.04 -18.87
C LEU A 259 5.28 20.91 -18.46
N LEU A 260 4.74 20.66 -17.27
CA LEU A 260 3.81 21.55 -16.58
C LEU A 260 4.61 22.43 -15.60
N PRO A 261 4.98 23.67 -15.99
CA PRO A 261 5.91 24.48 -15.23
C PRO A 261 5.26 25.06 -13.98
N VAL A 262 6.11 25.36 -13.00
CA VAL A 262 5.79 26.27 -11.90
C VAL A 262 6.16 27.67 -12.39
N SER A 263 5.17 28.50 -12.67
CA SER A 263 5.39 29.87 -13.18
C SER A 263 4.23 30.78 -12.84
N ASP A 264 4.48 32.10 -12.85
CA ASP A 264 3.44 33.10 -12.62
C ASP A 264 2.38 33.17 -13.72
N ASN A 265 2.64 32.56 -14.89
CA ASN A 265 1.68 32.50 -15.99
C ASN A 265 0.39 31.75 -15.61
N VAL A 266 0.43 30.94 -14.54
CA VAL A 266 -0.73 30.22 -14.02
C VAL A 266 -1.53 31.02 -12.98
N ASN A 267 -1.05 32.20 -12.57
CA ASN A 267 -1.71 33.01 -11.56
C ASN A 267 -3.18 33.35 -11.92
N PRO A 268 -3.55 33.64 -13.20
CA PRO A 268 -4.95 33.81 -13.58
C PRO A 268 -5.82 32.57 -13.33
N ASP A 269 -5.28 31.37 -13.59
CA ASP A 269 -5.99 30.11 -13.32
C ASP A 269 -6.15 29.86 -11.82
N ILE A 270 -5.12 30.18 -11.01
CA ILE A 270 -5.16 30.07 -9.55
C ILE A 270 -6.18 31.05 -8.97
N GLU A 271 -6.20 32.29 -9.47
CA GLU A 271 -7.18 33.30 -9.09
C GLU A 271 -8.61 32.82 -9.37
N LEU A 272 -8.87 32.33 -10.59
CA LEU A 272 -10.17 31.79 -10.97
C LEU A 272 -10.57 30.60 -10.08
N TYR A 273 -9.61 29.71 -9.78
CA TYR A 273 -9.81 28.57 -8.89
C TYR A 273 -10.17 29.01 -7.46
N LEU A 274 -9.44 29.97 -6.88
CA LEU A 274 -9.73 30.51 -5.55
C LEU A 274 -11.10 31.18 -5.49
N ARG A 275 -11.39 32.11 -6.42
CA ARG A 275 -12.68 32.82 -6.46
C ARG A 275 -13.86 31.86 -6.57
N SER A 276 -13.74 30.86 -7.45
CA SER A 276 -14.77 29.82 -7.61
C SER A 276 -14.91 28.96 -6.36
N GLY A 277 -13.78 28.57 -5.77
CA GLY A 277 -13.71 27.78 -4.54
C GLY A 277 -14.40 28.48 -3.37
N PHE A 278 -14.06 29.74 -3.10
CA PHE A 278 -14.69 30.50 -2.02
C PHE A 278 -16.18 30.73 -2.26
N LYS A 279 -16.59 31.01 -3.50
CA LYS A 279 -18.02 31.09 -3.86
C LYS A 279 -18.76 29.78 -3.57
N ASN A 280 -18.14 28.64 -3.86
CA ASN A 280 -18.71 27.32 -3.56
C ASN A 280 -18.78 27.04 -2.06
N ILE A 281 -17.80 27.49 -1.27
CA ILE A 281 -17.82 27.40 0.20
C ILE A 281 -18.99 28.21 0.77
N LEU A 282 -19.13 29.48 0.36
CA LEU A 282 -20.24 30.34 0.80
C LEU A 282 -21.60 29.72 0.49
N ARG A 283 -21.76 29.20 -0.74
CA ARG A 283 -22.99 28.53 -1.18
C ARG A 283 -23.29 27.28 -0.34
N ARG A 284 -22.31 26.39 -0.14
CA ARG A 284 -22.51 25.15 0.62
C ARG A 284 -22.81 25.40 2.10
N ARG A 285 -22.22 26.44 2.69
CA ARG A 285 -22.44 26.84 4.09
C ARG A 285 -23.63 27.78 4.29
N ASN A 286 -24.37 28.11 3.23
CA ASN A 286 -25.49 29.07 3.26
C ASN A 286 -25.12 30.42 3.89
N ILE A 287 -23.89 30.88 3.67
CA ILE A 287 -23.43 32.19 4.17
C ILE A 287 -23.87 33.25 3.14
N PRO A 288 -24.68 34.25 3.53
CA PRO A 288 -25.13 35.29 2.61
C PRO A 288 -23.96 36.06 2.00
N VAL A 289 -23.99 36.28 0.69
CA VAL A 289 -23.01 37.13 0.00
C VAL A 289 -23.39 38.59 0.24
N THR A 290 -23.04 39.13 1.40
CA THR A 290 -23.36 40.52 1.78
C THR A 290 -22.20 41.49 1.54
N SER A 291 -21.01 40.99 1.15
CA SER A 291 -19.81 41.77 0.88
C SER A 291 -18.91 41.09 -0.18
N GLN A 292 -17.91 41.82 -0.70
CA GLN A 292 -16.80 41.27 -1.51
C GLN A 292 -15.88 40.40 -0.62
N TRP A 293 -16.39 39.27 -0.14
CA TRP A 293 -15.59 38.29 0.61
C TRP A 293 -15.30 37.06 -0.27
N PRO A 294 -14.03 36.64 -0.40
CA PRO A 294 -12.81 37.35 0.01
C PRO A 294 -12.61 38.67 -0.74
N SER A 295 -11.82 39.58 -0.15
CA SER A 295 -11.40 40.79 -0.84
C SER A 295 -10.45 40.48 -2.00
N ASP A 296 -10.29 41.40 -2.95
CA ASP A 296 -9.33 41.21 -4.03
C ASP A 296 -7.88 41.11 -3.48
N ASP A 297 -7.56 41.85 -2.41
CA ASP A 297 -6.26 41.77 -1.74
C ASP A 297 -6.01 40.39 -1.11
N ASP A 298 -7.03 39.77 -0.50
CA ASP A 298 -6.93 38.40 0.01
C ASP A 298 -6.61 37.43 -1.12
N ILE A 299 -7.34 37.53 -2.24
CA ILE A 299 -7.13 36.68 -3.41
C ILE A 299 -5.71 36.85 -3.96
N GLN A 300 -5.26 38.08 -4.19
CA GLN A 300 -3.92 38.34 -4.73
C GLN A 300 -2.81 37.89 -3.77
N THR A 301 -3.02 38.03 -2.45
CA THR A 301 -2.09 37.50 -1.44
C THR A 301 -1.94 35.99 -1.58
N LEU A 302 -3.05 35.26 -1.67
CA LEU A 302 -3.03 33.80 -1.82
C LEU A 302 -2.48 33.35 -3.19
N VAL A 303 -2.78 34.07 -4.27
CA VAL A 303 -2.23 33.79 -5.61
C VAL A 303 -0.71 33.89 -5.57
N LYS A 304 -0.16 34.99 -5.04
CA LYS A 304 1.28 35.19 -4.90
C LYS A 304 1.92 34.11 -4.01
N ALA A 305 1.28 33.79 -2.89
CA ALA A 305 1.73 32.76 -1.96
C ALA A 305 1.76 31.35 -2.56
N SER A 306 0.91 31.10 -3.56
CA SER A 306 0.84 29.80 -4.23
C SER A 306 2.11 29.48 -5.00
N MET A 307 2.87 30.49 -5.46
CA MET A 307 4.06 30.31 -6.29
C MET A 307 3.80 29.38 -7.48
N GLY A 308 2.61 29.44 -8.09
CA GLY A 308 2.18 28.54 -9.18
C GLY A 308 1.79 27.10 -8.77
N LEU A 309 1.76 26.76 -7.48
CA LEU A 309 1.38 25.45 -6.96
C LEU A 309 -0.11 25.40 -6.57
N PHE A 310 -0.94 24.68 -7.32
CA PHE A 310 -2.36 24.45 -7.01
C PHE A 310 -2.63 23.72 -5.68
N VAL A 311 -1.67 22.96 -5.16
CA VAL A 311 -1.84 22.32 -3.84
C VAL A 311 -2.00 23.36 -2.73
N TYR A 312 -1.37 24.53 -2.84
CA TYR A 312 -1.52 25.60 -1.88
C TYR A 312 -2.98 26.11 -1.80
N PRO A 313 -3.58 26.67 -2.87
CA PRO A 313 -4.95 27.16 -2.81
C PRO A 313 -5.95 26.04 -2.51
N ALA A 314 -5.70 24.81 -2.99
CA ALA A 314 -6.56 23.66 -2.67
C ALA A 314 -6.56 23.32 -1.18
N THR A 315 -5.42 23.48 -0.50
CA THR A 315 -5.30 23.26 0.95
C THR A 315 -5.92 24.41 1.73
N VAL A 316 -5.73 25.66 1.28
CA VAL A 316 -6.37 26.84 1.88
C VAL A 316 -7.89 26.75 1.79
N LEU A 317 -8.44 26.40 0.63
CA LEU A 317 -9.88 26.22 0.46
C LEU A 317 -10.42 25.13 1.39
N ARG A 318 -9.72 24.00 1.55
CA ARG A 318 -10.10 22.94 2.50
C ARG A 318 -10.06 23.42 3.94
N ASP A 319 -9.00 24.12 4.35
CA ASP A 319 -8.87 24.68 5.70
C ASP A 319 -10.01 25.66 6.01
N VAL A 320 -10.31 26.58 5.09
CA VAL A 320 -11.40 27.56 5.22
C VAL A 320 -12.77 26.87 5.23
N ASP A 321 -12.97 25.86 4.37
CA ASP A 321 -14.20 25.09 4.28
C ASP A 321 -14.45 24.14 5.46
N GLN A 322 -13.45 23.86 6.29
CA GLN A 322 -13.57 23.04 7.49
C GLN A 322 -13.51 23.85 8.79
N ALA A 323 -13.03 25.10 8.73
CA ALA A 323 -12.94 25.98 9.90
C ALA A 323 -14.32 26.37 10.46
N VAL A 324 -14.39 26.60 11.77
CA VAL A 324 -15.59 27.16 12.42
C VAL A 324 -15.90 28.55 11.85
N SER A 325 -14.88 29.40 11.70
CA SER A 325 -14.97 30.73 11.09
C SER A 325 -14.15 30.79 9.79
N PRO A 326 -14.78 30.75 8.60
CA PRO A 326 -14.10 30.90 7.32
C PRO A 326 -13.27 32.18 7.23
N THR A 327 -13.78 33.28 7.77
CA THR A 327 -13.12 34.59 7.73
C THR A 327 -11.83 34.60 8.56
N GLU A 328 -11.82 33.99 9.74
CA GLU A 328 -10.60 33.90 10.56
C GLU A 328 -9.57 32.95 9.95
N ALA A 329 -10.02 31.81 9.40
CA ALA A 329 -9.14 30.87 8.72
C ALA A 329 -8.45 31.51 7.51
N LEU A 330 -9.21 32.23 6.69
CA LEU A 330 -8.69 33.00 5.55
C LEU A 330 -7.68 34.06 6.00
N ARG A 331 -8.04 34.87 7.01
CA ARG A 331 -7.15 35.92 7.54
C ARG A 331 -5.81 35.34 7.99
N ALA A 332 -5.84 34.21 8.69
CA ALA A 332 -4.63 33.55 9.16
C ALA A 332 -3.82 32.92 8.02
N ALA A 333 -4.47 32.40 6.97
CA ALA A 333 -3.78 31.96 5.76
C ALA A 333 -3.04 33.13 5.09
N CYS A 334 -3.72 34.26 4.86
CA CYS A 334 -3.10 35.46 4.30
C CYS A 334 -1.91 35.94 5.15
N ALA A 335 -2.08 36.06 6.47
CA ALA A 335 -1.05 36.58 7.39
C ALA A 335 0.26 35.78 7.39
N VAL A 336 0.18 34.44 7.30
CA VAL A 336 1.38 33.58 7.27
C VAL A 336 2.14 33.68 5.95
N THR A 337 1.48 34.13 4.89
CA THR A 337 2.05 34.14 3.54
C THR A 337 2.62 35.47 3.09
N SER A 338 2.35 36.56 3.82
CA SER A 338 2.95 37.86 3.57
C SER A 338 4.45 37.93 3.91
N ASN A 339 5.02 36.94 4.61
CA ASN A 339 6.43 36.92 5.07
C ASN A 339 7.20 35.65 4.65
N PRO A 340 7.46 35.40 3.34
CA PRO A 340 8.27 34.26 2.94
C PRO A 340 9.75 34.52 3.26
N THR A 341 10.29 33.82 4.27
CA THR A 341 11.70 33.91 4.69
C THR A 341 12.65 33.10 3.81
N SER A 342 12.15 32.40 2.79
CA SER A 342 12.91 31.42 2.00
C SER A 342 12.65 31.57 0.50
N SER A 343 13.69 31.30 -0.30
CA SER A 343 13.64 31.28 -1.77
C SER A 343 13.11 29.96 -2.37
N SER A 344 12.65 29.04 -1.53
CA SER A 344 12.11 27.75 -1.98
C SER A 344 10.78 27.93 -2.73
N PRO A 345 10.52 27.20 -3.83
CA PRO A 345 9.21 27.22 -4.49
C PRO A 345 8.08 26.70 -3.58
N PHE A 346 8.41 26.01 -2.49
CA PHE A 346 7.45 25.54 -1.49
C PHE A 346 7.29 26.48 -0.30
N ALA A 347 7.93 27.65 -0.25
CA ALA A 347 7.97 28.50 0.95
C ALA A 347 6.56 28.85 1.48
N GLY A 348 5.65 29.29 0.61
CA GLY A 348 4.26 29.59 0.99
C GLY A 348 3.50 28.35 1.48
N LEU A 349 3.71 27.21 0.81
CA LEU A 349 3.10 25.92 1.20
C LEU A 349 3.62 25.42 2.55
N ASP A 350 4.93 25.48 2.77
CA ASP A 350 5.57 25.03 4.01
C ASP A 350 5.18 25.93 5.18
N ALA A 351 5.05 27.25 4.94
CA ALA A 351 4.53 28.18 5.93
C ALA A 351 3.08 27.84 6.31
N PHE A 352 2.24 27.51 5.33
CA PHE A 352 0.85 27.13 5.58
C PHE A 352 0.71 25.76 6.26
N TYR A 353 1.50 24.75 5.87
CA TYR A 353 1.58 23.48 6.60
C TYR A 353 2.07 23.68 8.04
N THR A 354 3.05 24.56 8.25
CA THR A 354 3.51 24.95 9.59
C THR A 354 2.39 25.60 10.40
N LEU A 355 1.56 26.46 9.77
CA LEU A 355 0.38 27.05 10.42
C LEU A 355 -0.62 25.97 10.85
N ILE A 356 -0.94 25.02 9.97
CA ILE A 356 -1.84 23.90 10.29
C ILE A 356 -1.31 23.13 11.50
N MET A 357 -0.02 22.78 11.49
CA MET A 357 0.61 22.07 12.61
C MET A 357 0.64 22.89 13.90
N ARG A 358 0.83 24.21 13.83
CA ARG A 358 0.86 25.11 15.00
C ARG A 358 -0.53 25.36 15.61
N ARG A 359 -1.61 25.22 14.83
CA ARG A 359 -2.98 25.32 15.34
C ARG A 359 -3.39 24.11 16.18
N ILE A 360 -2.68 23.00 16.05
CA ILE A 360 -2.92 21.80 16.85
C ILE A 360 -2.63 22.13 18.31
N PRO A 361 -3.58 21.89 19.23
CA PRO A 361 -3.35 22.13 20.64
C PRO A 361 -2.12 21.36 21.15
N PRO A 362 -1.24 21.98 21.98
CA PRO A 362 0.01 21.35 22.43
C PRO A 362 -0.18 19.97 23.08
N GLU A 363 -1.31 19.74 23.75
CA GLU A 363 -1.67 18.47 24.37
C GLU A 363 -2.04 17.37 23.36
N LYS A 364 -2.50 17.74 22.16
CA LYS A 364 -2.86 16.81 21.07
C LYS A 364 -1.72 16.58 20.08
N LEU A 365 -0.79 17.53 19.97
CA LEU A 365 0.29 17.50 18.98
C LEU A 365 1.13 16.20 19.03
N PRO A 366 1.54 15.66 20.19
CA PRO A 366 2.28 14.39 20.22
C PRO A 366 1.50 13.26 19.54
N THR A 367 0.23 13.09 19.87
CA THR A 367 -0.64 12.05 19.29
C THR A 367 -0.80 12.23 17.78
N VAL A 368 -0.96 13.47 17.31
CA VAL A 368 -1.04 13.75 15.86
C VAL A 368 0.28 13.40 15.17
N LEU A 369 1.43 13.70 15.76
CA LEU A 369 2.73 13.36 15.19
C LEU A 369 2.96 11.83 15.17
N LEU A 370 2.51 11.10 16.19
CA LEU A 370 2.52 9.63 16.17
C LEU A 370 1.62 9.07 15.06
N LEU A 371 0.43 9.65 14.85
CA LEU A 371 -0.43 9.32 13.72
C LEU A 371 0.29 9.57 12.39
N CYS A 372 0.93 10.73 12.22
CA CYS A 372 1.72 11.03 11.03
C CYS A 372 2.85 10.03 10.80
N ILE A 373 3.55 9.58 11.85
CA ILE A 373 4.57 8.52 11.74
C ILE A 373 3.95 7.22 11.25
N ILE A 374 2.79 6.82 11.76
CA ILE A 374 2.09 5.60 11.33
C ILE A 374 1.74 5.70 9.85
N LEU A 375 1.17 6.83 9.42
CA LEU A 375 0.77 7.07 8.04
C LEU A 375 1.96 7.16 7.08
N CYS A 376 3.09 7.70 7.52
CA CYS A 376 4.30 7.81 6.71
C CYS A 376 5.21 6.57 6.79
N GLY A 377 5.08 5.76 7.84
CA GLY A 377 5.88 4.57 8.12
C GLY A 377 5.37 3.32 7.39
N ALA A 378 4.15 3.36 6.85
CA ALA A 378 3.62 2.35 5.94
C ALA A 378 4.49 2.15 4.68
N ASP A 379 5.31 3.15 4.31
CA ASP A 379 6.12 3.13 3.10
C ASP A 379 7.49 2.44 3.21
N SER A 380 8.11 2.37 4.40
CA SER A 380 9.55 2.08 4.43
C SER A 380 9.92 0.60 4.61
N TYR A 381 9.08 -0.20 5.27
CA TYR A 381 9.47 -1.58 5.63
C TYR A 381 8.31 -2.59 5.65
N ALA A 382 7.14 -2.24 5.11
CA ALA A 382 6.09 -3.21 4.83
C ALA A 382 5.99 -3.37 3.31
N GLY A 383 6.65 -4.39 2.77
CA GLY A 383 6.53 -4.81 1.37
C GLY A 383 5.16 -5.40 1.05
N SER A 384 4.09 -4.84 1.59
CA SER A 384 2.72 -5.23 1.33
C SER A 384 1.89 -3.95 1.35
N GLY A 385 1.56 -3.43 0.17
CA GLY A 385 0.70 -2.26 0.02
C GLY A 385 -0.65 -2.57 0.65
N TYR A 386 -0.92 -2.01 1.81
CA TYR A 386 -2.22 -2.14 2.45
C TYR A 386 -2.64 -0.80 3.01
N THR A 387 -3.73 -0.28 2.47
CA THR A 387 -4.67 0.51 3.25
C THR A 387 -4.86 -0.22 4.58
N SER A 388 -4.68 0.50 5.68
CA SER A 388 -4.67 -0.09 7.01
C SER A 388 -5.91 0.35 7.74
N GLY A 389 -6.58 -0.61 8.39
CA GLY A 389 -7.83 -0.34 9.09
C GLY A 389 -7.61 0.69 10.20
N VAL A 390 -8.36 1.79 10.17
CA VAL A 390 -8.24 2.88 11.16
C VAL A 390 -8.45 2.40 12.60
N MET A 391 -9.24 1.34 12.81
CA MET A 391 -9.41 0.73 14.13
C MET A 391 -8.09 0.18 14.68
N ARG A 392 -7.22 -0.36 13.82
CA ARG A 392 -5.89 -0.84 14.22
C ARG A 392 -5.01 0.32 14.69
N TRP A 393 -4.98 1.42 13.94
CA TRP A 393 -4.21 2.61 14.29
C TRP A 393 -4.72 3.30 15.53
N SER A 394 -6.03 3.38 15.68
CA SER A 394 -6.64 3.91 16.88
C SER A 394 -6.23 3.10 18.11
N ASN A 395 -6.32 1.77 18.05
CA ASN A 395 -5.91 0.92 19.17
C ASN A 395 -4.40 0.93 19.45
N LEU A 396 -3.56 1.09 18.41
CA LEU A 396 -2.12 1.31 18.57
C LEU A 396 -1.85 2.65 19.26
N LEU A 397 -2.56 3.72 18.88
CA LEU A 397 -2.45 5.04 19.53
C LEU A 397 -3.11 5.10 20.90
N GLY A 398 -3.96 4.12 21.23
CA GLY A 398 -4.74 4.09 22.47
C GLY A 398 -5.91 5.08 22.48
N LEU A 399 -6.52 5.32 21.32
CA LEU A 399 -7.60 6.28 21.14
C LEU A 399 -8.96 5.58 21.02
N SER A 400 -10.02 6.23 21.51
CA SER A 400 -11.39 5.81 21.19
C SER A 400 -11.71 6.13 19.73
N LYS A 401 -12.85 5.64 19.20
CA LYS A 401 -13.36 6.06 17.88
C LYS A 401 -13.43 7.59 17.77
N ILE A 402 -14.00 8.22 18.79
CA ILE A 402 -14.23 9.66 18.84
C ILE A 402 -12.88 10.41 18.91
N ASP A 403 -11.95 9.96 19.75
CA ASP A 403 -10.65 10.62 19.90
C ASP A 403 -9.77 10.47 18.66
N PHE A 404 -9.83 9.32 17.98
CA PHE A 404 -9.12 9.11 16.73
C PHE A 404 -9.68 10.03 15.64
N GLN A 405 -11.00 10.08 15.47
CA GLN A 405 -11.65 11.00 14.55
C GLN A 405 -11.29 12.46 14.89
N ALA A 406 -11.31 12.85 16.17
CA ALA A 406 -10.92 14.18 16.62
C ALA A 406 -9.45 14.51 16.34
N THR A 407 -8.56 13.51 16.42
CA THR A 407 -7.13 13.62 16.09
C THR A 407 -6.94 13.80 14.58
N CYS A 408 -7.60 12.99 13.75
CA CYS A 408 -7.58 13.15 12.30
C CYS A 408 -8.15 14.51 11.86
N ASN A 409 -9.21 14.99 12.53
CA ASN A 409 -9.82 16.29 12.24
C ASN A 409 -8.90 17.48 12.53
N GLN A 410 -7.86 17.32 13.37
CA GLN A 410 -6.82 18.36 13.53
C GLN A 410 -6.04 18.60 12.22
N LEU A 411 -6.06 17.63 11.32
CA LEU A 411 -5.39 17.66 10.02
C LEU A 411 -6.38 17.65 8.85
N SER A 412 -7.65 18.03 9.05
CA SER A 412 -8.70 17.95 8.01
C SER A 412 -8.35 18.67 6.70
N ALA A 413 -7.49 19.69 6.77
CA ALA A 413 -6.98 20.41 5.60
C ALA A 413 -6.04 19.55 4.72
N VAL A 414 -5.36 18.54 5.28
CA VAL A 414 -4.30 17.75 4.61
C VAL A 414 -4.49 16.24 4.69
N LEU A 415 -5.39 15.77 5.55
CA LEU A 415 -5.70 14.36 5.79
C LEU A 415 -7.17 14.09 5.46
N HIS A 416 -7.39 13.01 4.71
CA HIS A 416 -8.71 12.47 4.42
C HIS A 416 -8.94 11.18 5.22
N VAL A 417 -10.15 11.04 5.75
CA VAL A 417 -10.60 9.86 6.50
C VAL A 417 -11.79 9.28 5.74
N GLN A 418 -11.66 8.06 5.25
CA GLN A 418 -12.76 7.32 4.65
C GLN A 418 -13.29 6.35 5.69
N ASP A 419 -14.51 6.59 6.19
CA ASP A 419 -15.19 5.64 7.08
C ASP A 419 -15.88 4.57 6.22
N HIS A 420 -15.54 3.30 6.45
CA HIS A 420 -16.32 2.18 5.96
C HIS A 420 -17.07 1.63 7.16
N SER A 421 -18.34 2.02 7.29
CA SER A 421 -19.21 1.50 8.33
C SER A 421 -19.34 -0.02 8.17
N ASP A 422 -18.72 -0.77 9.09
CA ASP A 422 -18.90 -2.18 9.45
C ASP A 422 -19.62 -3.10 8.42
N SER A 423 -19.04 -3.28 7.24
CA SER A 423 -19.53 -4.27 6.25
C SER A 423 -18.89 -5.66 6.41
N PHE A 424 -18.25 -5.92 7.54
CA PHE A 424 -17.54 -7.18 7.79
C PHE A 424 -18.42 -8.14 8.57
N ASP A 425 -18.83 -9.24 7.93
CA ASP A 425 -19.56 -10.31 8.59
C ASP A 425 -18.58 -11.40 9.11
N PRO A 426 -18.39 -11.53 10.44
CA PRO A 426 -17.51 -12.53 11.02
C PRO A 426 -18.11 -13.95 11.01
N SER A 427 -19.41 -14.11 10.74
CA SER A 427 -20.12 -15.40 10.86
C SER A 427 -19.52 -16.51 9.98
N ARG A 428 -18.89 -16.15 8.86
CA ARG A 428 -18.20 -17.09 7.96
C ARG A 428 -16.97 -17.78 8.57
N PHE A 429 -16.52 -17.37 9.75
CA PHE A 429 -15.33 -17.93 10.43
C PHE A 429 -15.66 -18.88 11.59
N GLY A 430 -16.92 -19.27 11.77
CA GLY A 430 -17.35 -20.28 12.76
C GLY A 430 -17.92 -19.67 14.03
N ASP A 431 -17.58 -20.24 15.20
CA ASP A 431 -18.02 -19.71 16.50
C ASP A 431 -17.36 -18.35 16.76
N THR A 432 -18.14 -17.29 16.62
CA THR A 432 -17.68 -15.90 16.70
C THR A 432 -17.72 -15.33 18.12
N ASP A 433 -18.30 -16.07 19.07
CA ASP A 433 -18.44 -15.63 20.47
C ASP A 433 -17.21 -16.00 21.30
N ARG A 434 -16.31 -16.81 20.72
CA ARG A 434 -15.05 -17.20 21.35
C ARG A 434 -13.85 -16.40 20.82
N PRO A 435 -12.83 -16.20 21.66
CA PRO A 435 -11.57 -15.61 21.22
C PRO A 435 -10.80 -16.45 20.20
N LEU A 436 -9.88 -15.80 19.49
CA LEU A 436 -9.06 -16.33 18.41
C LEU A 436 -8.36 -17.66 18.69
N TRP A 437 -7.87 -17.88 19.92
CA TRP A 437 -7.15 -19.11 20.25
C TRP A 437 -8.04 -20.37 20.31
N HIS A 438 -9.36 -20.21 20.24
CA HIS A 438 -10.31 -21.32 20.09
C HIS A 438 -10.79 -21.52 18.64
N THR A 439 -10.30 -20.71 17.70
CA THR A 439 -10.71 -20.74 16.28
C THR A 439 -9.85 -21.71 15.46
N ALA A 440 -10.45 -22.36 14.47
CA ALA A 440 -9.75 -23.32 13.61
C ALA A 440 -8.68 -22.62 12.73
N PRO A 441 -7.44 -23.16 12.62
CA PRO A 441 -6.33 -22.51 11.92
C PRO A 441 -6.65 -22.03 10.50
N ALA A 442 -7.35 -22.83 9.69
CA ALA A 442 -7.64 -22.50 8.29
C ALA A 442 -8.39 -21.16 8.11
N SER A 443 -9.20 -20.76 9.08
CA SER A 443 -10.00 -19.52 9.06
C SER A 443 -9.25 -18.27 9.56
N ILE A 444 -8.15 -18.47 10.30
CA ILE A 444 -7.39 -17.39 10.97
C ILE A 444 -6.72 -16.46 9.96
N ASN A 445 -6.17 -17.00 8.87
CA ASN A 445 -5.41 -16.20 7.92
C ASN A 445 -6.31 -15.20 7.17
N GLU A 446 -7.47 -15.65 6.69
CA GLU A 446 -8.43 -14.78 5.99
C GLU A 446 -8.99 -13.70 6.90
N LEU A 447 -9.38 -14.06 8.13
CA LEU A 447 -9.82 -13.13 9.15
C LEU A 447 -8.75 -12.07 9.43
N ARG A 448 -7.50 -12.50 9.60
CA ARG A 448 -6.37 -11.59 9.86
C ARG A 448 -6.16 -10.58 8.74
N VAL A 449 -6.24 -11.00 7.48
CA VAL A 449 -6.13 -10.09 6.33
C VAL A 449 -7.23 -9.04 6.37
N HIS A 450 -8.48 -9.44 6.65
CA HIS A 450 -9.59 -8.50 6.76
C HIS A 450 -9.40 -7.50 7.91
N VAL A 451 -9.05 -7.98 9.11
CA VAL A 451 -8.81 -7.14 10.29
C VAL A 451 -7.65 -6.18 10.05
N ARG A 452 -6.60 -6.62 9.35
CA ARG A 452 -5.42 -5.80 9.04
C ARG A 452 -5.72 -4.67 8.05
N VAL A 453 -6.51 -4.95 7.01
CA VAL A 453 -6.60 -4.09 5.81
C VAL A 453 -7.89 -3.27 5.75
N ARG A 454 -9.02 -3.82 6.23
CA ARG A 454 -10.35 -3.26 5.90
C ARG A 454 -11.13 -2.72 7.09
N LEU A 455 -10.72 -3.02 8.32
CA LEU A 455 -11.55 -2.77 9.49
C LEU A 455 -11.60 -1.27 9.86
N GLY A 456 -12.80 -0.69 9.76
CA GLY A 456 -13.12 0.66 10.24
C GLY A 456 -12.86 1.80 9.25
N GLY A 457 -12.39 1.52 8.04
CA GLY A 457 -12.08 2.57 7.06
C GLY A 457 -10.59 2.73 6.75
N SER A 458 -10.24 3.81 6.04
CA SER A 458 -8.86 4.17 5.67
C SER A 458 -8.55 5.65 5.95
N THR A 459 -7.25 5.96 6.10
CA THR A 459 -6.75 7.32 6.30
C THR A 459 -5.57 7.58 5.37
N HIS A 460 -5.60 8.67 4.62
CA HIS A 460 -4.54 9.04 3.68
C HIS A 460 -4.40 10.55 3.54
N PHE A 461 -3.21 11.02 3.20
CA PHE A 461 -3.00 12.43 2.87
C PHE A 461 -3.68 12.78 1.55
N TYR A 462 -4.29 13.96 1.44
CA TYR A 462 -4.82 14.44 0.17
C TYR A 462 -3.74 14.61 -0.90
N HIS A 463 -2.49 14.82 -0.49
CA HIS A 463 -1.39 15.05 -1.42
C HIS A 463 -0.03 14.68 -0.80
N LYS A 464 0.83 14.00 -1.58
CA LYS A 464 2.19 13.56 -1.19
C LYS A 464 3.10 14.72 -0.72
N SER A 465 2.80 15.98 -1.06
CA SER A 465 3.62 17.13 -0.60
C SER A 465 3.57 17.37 0.92
N PHE A 466 2.50 16.97 1.62
CA PHE A 466 2.46 17.06 3.09
C PHE A 466 3.30 15.96 3.74
N PHE A 467 3.28 14.75 3.18
CA PHE A 467 4.24 13.71 3.52
C PHE A 467 5.68 14.19 3.33
N ASP A 468 6.00 14.76 2.15
CA ASP A 468 7.34 15.29 1.81
C ASP A 468 7.78 16.40 2.78
N PHE A 469 6.83 17.17 3.31
CA PHE A 469 7.08 18.19 4.33
C PHE A 469 7.45 17.53 5.67
N LEU A 470 6.64 16.59 6.15
CA LEU A 470 6.83 15.92 7.44
C LEU A 470 8.12 15.12 7.54
N ILE A 471 8.58 14.51 6.45
CA ILE A 471 9.82 13.70 6.47
C ILE A 471 11.10 14.53 6.27
N ASN A 472 10.98 15.81 5.89
CA ASN A 472 12.11 16.67 5.61
C ASN A 472 12.34 17.67 6.76
N PRO A 473 13.43 17.52 7.54
CA PRO A 473 13.70 18.37 8.69
C PRO A 473 13.92 19.85 8.34
N THR A 474 14.39 20.17 7.12
CA THR A 474 14.59 21.57 6.71
C THR A 474 13.27 22.27 6.38
N ARG A 475 12.23 21.51 6.05
CA ARG A 475 10.90 22.04 5.71
C ARG A 475 9.99 22.08 6.93
N SER A 476 9.90 20.99 7.69
CA SER A 476 8.95 20.86 8.81
C SER A 476 9.50 21.24 10.18
N GLY A 477 10.82 21.44 10.31
CA GLY A 477 11.46 21.85 11.55
C GLY A 477 11.06 20.98 12.74
N PRO A 478 10.39 21.53 13.78
CA PRO A 478 9.99 20.78 14.97
C PRO A 478 8.93 19.70 14.70
N PHE A 479 8.25 19.76 13.55
CA PHE A 479 7.23 18.78 13.16
C PHE A 479 7.80 17.59 12.37
N CYS A 480 9.11 17.55 12.17
CA CYS A 480 9.75 16.48 11.42
C CYS A 480 9.61 15.13 12.14
N ILE A 481 8.91 14.20 11.48
CA ILE A 481 8.59 12.88 12.05
C ILE A 481 9.78 11.91 12.05
N ARG A 482 10.84 12.25 11.32
CA ARG A 482 12.09 11.47 11.27
C ARG A 482 13.15 11.98 12.25
N SER A 483 12.82 12.98 13.07
CA SER A 483 13.75 13.50 14.08
C SER A 483 13.98 12.48 15.20
N SER A 484 15.19 12.43 15.76
CA SER A 484 15.53 11.52 16.85
C SER A 484 14.56 11.61 18.06
N PRO A 485 14.15 12.80 18.54
CA PRO A 485 13.14 12.90 19.61
C PRO A 485 11.81 12.23 19.24
N MET A 486 11.39 12.35 17.99
CA MET A 486 10.14 11.79 17.52
C MET A 486 10.21 10.26 17.35
N LEU A 487 11.32 9.75 16.83
CA LEU A 487 11.57 8.30 16.75
C LEU A 487 11.57 7.66 18.15
N ASN A 488 12.18 8.33 19.14
CA ASN A 488 12.16 7.90 20.54
C ASN A 488 10.77 7.96 21.16
N ALA A 489 10.00 9.03 20.91
CA ALA A 489 8.63 9.15 21.39
C ALA A 489 7.75 8.02 20.83
N TYR A 490 7.87 7.70 19.55
CA TYR A 490 7.14 6.62 18.91
C TYR A 490 7.55 5.23 19.43
N PHE A 491 8.87 4.99 19.57
CA PHE A 491 9.36 3.75 20.18
C PHE A 491 8.84 3.57 21.60
N LYS A 492 8.91 4.62 22.43
CA LYS A 492 8.41 4.63 23.81
C LYS A 492 6.91 4.34 23.86
N HIS A 493 6.13 4.89 22.93
CA HIS A 493 4.70 4.61 22.79
C HIS A 493 4.44 3.15 22.44
N CYS A 494 5.12 2.61 21.42
CA CYS A 494 4.99 1.20 21.03
C CYS A 494 5.41 0.24 22.15
N LEU A 495 6.45 0.60 22.92
CA LEU A 495 6.88 -0.18 24.08
C LEU A 495 5.80 -0.18 25.18
N LYS A 496 5.16 0.96 25.45
CA LYS A 496 4.04 1.04 26.40
C LYS A 496 2.88 0.15 25.95
N VAL A 497 2.54 0.17 24.66
CA VAL A 497 1.49 -0.67 24.09
C VAL A 497 1.84 -2.15 24.20
N THR A 498 3.09 -2.51 23.91
CA THR A 498 3.63 -3.88 24.03
C THR A 498 3.47 -4.39 25.46
N LEU A 499 3.92 -3.62 26.45
CA LEU A 499 3.84 -4.01 27.86
C LEU A 499 2.38 -4.10 28.35
N ARG A 500 1.51 -3.16 27.94
CA ARG A 500 0.07 -3.21 28.26
C ARG A 500 -0.60 -4.47 27.73
N PHE A 501 -0.36 -4.83 26.48
CA PHE A 501 -0.96 -6.03 25.91
C PHE A 501 -0.33 -7.30 26.47
N GLU A 502 0.95 -7.31 26.83
CA GLU A 502 1.59 -8.41 27.57
C GLU A 502 0.86 -8.74 28.88
N GLU A 503 0.47 -7.71 29.65
CA GLU A 503 -0.27 -7.86 30.91
C GLU A 503 -1.67 -8.44 30.72
N SER A 504 -2.23 -8.31 29.51
CA SER A 504 -3.59 -8.77 29.21
C SER A 504 -3.69 -10.26 28.84
N TYR A 505 -2.56 -10.96 28.86
CA TYR A 505 -2.44 -12.39 28.55
C TYR A 505 -1.74 -13.13 29.68
N ASP A 506 -2.07 -14.41 29.87
CA ASP A 506 -1.32 -15.34 30.72
C ASP A 506 -1.15 -16.70 30.02
N PHE A 507 -0.27 -17.53 30.59
CA PHE A 507 -0.07 -18.90 30.12
C PHE A 507 -0.98 -19.86 30.87
N GLN A 508 -1.71 -20.68 30.11
CA GLN A 508 -2.37 -21.89 30.61
C GLN A 508 -1.74 -23.10 29.89
N GLY A 509 -0.79 -23.76 30.57
CA GLY A 509 0.09 -24.73 29.90
C GLY A 509 0.98 -24.03 28.87
N SER A 510 0.92 -24.47 27.61
CA SER A 510 1.64 -23.84 26.49
C SER A 510 0.84 -22.74 25.79
N ASP A 511 -0.45 -22.60 26.10
CA ASP A 511 -1.35 -21.71 25.37
C ASP A 511 -1.47 -20.34 26.02
N LEU A 512 -1.71 -19.33 25.19
CA LEU A 512 -1.93 -17.96 25.61
C LEU A 512 -3.44 -17.76 25.81
N VAL A 513 -3.84 -17.33 27.00
CA VAL A 513 -5.23 -17.03 27.36
C VAL A 513 -5.34 -15.61 27.92
N LEU A 514 -6.55 -15.07 28.08
CA LEU A 514 -6.74 -13.79 28.77
C LEU A 514 -6.25 -13.89 30.21
N ALA A 515 -5.51 -12.87 30.65
CA ALA A 515 -5.03 -12.79 32.03
C ALA A 515 -6.19 -12.67 33.03
N HIS A 516 -5.94 -13.06 34.27
CA HIS A 516 -6.95 -12.93 35.33
C HIS A 516 -7.37 -11.46 35.51
N GLY A 517 -8.68 -11.19 35.38
CA GLY A 517 -9.24 -9.85 35.54
C GLY A 517 -9.49 -9.11 34.22
N VAL A 518 -9.10 -9.70 33.08
CA VAL A 518 -9.49 -9.25 31.75
C VAL A 518 -10.76 -10.00 31.35
N ALA A 519 -11.90 -9.29 31.32
CA ALA A 519 -13.20 -9.91 31.09
C ALA A 519 -13.35 -10.50 29.68
N ASP A 520 -12.92 -9.75 28.67
CA ASP A 520 -12.96 -10.12 27.26
C ASP A 520 -11.87 -9.36 26.48
N SER A 521 -11.70 -9.64 25.19
CA SER A 521 -10.70 -8.93 24.38
C SER A 521 -11.07 -7.47 24.16
N ALA A 522 -12.36 -7.16 24.08
CA ALA A 522 -12.88 -5.79 23.92
C ALA A 522 -12.40 -4.86 25.05
N SER A 523 -12.36 -5.34 26.29
CA SER A 523 -11.97 -4.58 27.47
C SER A 523 -10.53 -4.03 27.44
N SER A 524 -9.68 -4.61 26.59
CA SER A 524 -8.28 -4.18 26.41
C SER A 524 -8.06 -3.26 25.20
N LEU A 525 -9.11 -2.99 24.42
CA LEU A 525 -9.09 -2.15 23.23
C LEU A 525 -9.69 -0.78 23.53
N SER A 526 -9.08 0.26 22.96
CA SER A 526 -9.59 1.63 23.06
C SER A 526 -10.75 1.88 22.08
N TRP A 527 -10.76 1.17 20.95
CA TRP A 527 -11.87 1.11 20.00
C TRP A 527 -12.16 -0.37 19.69
N PRO A 528 -13.00 -1.03 20.51
CA PRO A 528 -13.41 -2.40 20.25
C PRO A 528 -14.40 -2.48 19.09
N TYR A 529 -14.42 -3.64 18.45
CA TYR A 529 -15.46 -4.09 17.54
C TYR A 529 -16.60 -4.78 18.31
N THR A 530 -17.73 -5.05 17.67
CA THR A 530 -18.90 -5.66 18.31
C THR A 530 -18.76 -7.17 18.55
N ASN A 531 -17.73 -7.81 18.00
CA ASN A 531 -17.56 -9.26 18.01
C ASN A 531 -16.25 -9.70 18.70
N GLU A 532 -16.30 -10.72 19.55
CA GLU A 532 -15.16 -11.16 20.37
C GLU A 532 -14.04 -11.81 19.56
N LEU A 533 -14.36 -12.61 18.54
CA LEU A 533 -13.35 -13.15 17.63
C LEU A 533 -12.59 -12.04 16.90
N VAL A 534 -13.29 -11.00 16.44
CA VAL A 534 -12.65 -9.83 15.81
C VAL A 534 -11.83 -9.03 16.82
N ASN A 535 -12.33 -8.84 18.04
CA ASN A 535 -11.61 -8.13 19.10
C ASN A 535 -10.31 -8.84 19.50
N SER A 536 -10.38 -10.14 19.73
CA SER A 536 -9.20 -10.96 20.06
C SER A 536 -8.16 -10.95 18.92
N MET A 537 -8.61 -11.00 17.66
CA MET A 537 -7.74 -10.85 16.48
C MET A 537 -7.13 -9.45 16.39
N LEU A 538 -7.93 -8.40 16.56
CA LEU A 538 -7.47 -7.00 16.51
C LEU A 538 -6.43 -6.73 17.60
N LYS A 539 -6.71 -7.18 18.82
CA LYS A 539 -5.80 -7.14 19.96
C LYS A 539 -4.47 -7.84 19.64
N ALA A 540 -4.54 -9.09 19.17
CA ALA A 540 -3.35 -9.85 18.79
C ALA A 540 -2.54 -9.14 17.69
N CYS A 541 -3.20 -8.59 16.67
CA CYS A 541 -2.57 -7.85 15.57
C CYS A 541 -1.91 -6.54 16.02
N VAL A 542 -2.51 -5.80 16.96
CA VAL A 542 -1.92 -4.57 17.49
C VAL A 542 -0.73 -4.90 18.37
N TYR A 543 -0.82 -5.94 19.22
CA TYR A 543 0.29 -6.40 20.05
C TYR A 543 1.49 -6.84 19.21
N ASP A 544 1.26 -7.69 18.20
CA ASP A 544 2.28 -8.16 17.28
C ASP A 544 3.00 -7.00 16.58
N TRP A 545 2.23 -6.03 16.06
CA TRP A 545 2.80 -4.88 15.36
C TRP A 545 3.60 -3.96 16.29
N ALA A 546 3.08 -3.65 17.48
CA ALA A 546 3.81 -2.82 18.44
C ALA A 546 5.13 -3.47 18.88
N PHE A 547 5.10 -4.78 19.12
CA PHE A 547 6.29 -5.56 19.47
C PHE A 547 7.29 -5.61 18.31
N ASP A 548 6.82 -5.87 17.08
CA ASP A 548 7.67 -5.88 15.88
C ASP A 548 8.30 -4.49 15.68
N ILE A 549 7.56 -3.38 15.83
CA ILE A 549 8.17 -2.03 15.80
C ILE A 549 9.29 -1.92 16.83
N CYS A 550 9.07 -2.31 18.08
CA CYS A 550 10.12 -2.26 19.09
C CYS A 550 11.33 -3.11 18.71
N PHE A 551 11.12 -4.28 18.10
CA PHE A 551 12.18 -5.13 17.57
C PHE A 551 12.95 -4.45 16.41
N TRP A 552 12.23 -3.89 15.42
CA TRP A 552 12.83 -3.30 14.22
C TRP A 552 13.48 -1.95 14.49
N TRP A 553 12.72 -1.04 15.10
CA TRP A 553 13.18 0.33 15.37
C TRP A 553 14.21 0.34 16.48
N GLY A 554 14.24 -0.68 17.35
CA GLY A 554 15.33 -0.87 18.32
C GLY A 554 16.71 -1.03 17.67
N ASN A 555 16.76 -1.27 16.35
CA ASN A 555 17.98 -1.33 15.57
C ASN A 555 18.48 0.06 15.12
N LEU A 556 17.61 1.08 15.18
CA LEU A 556 17.96 2.45 14.79
C LEU A 556 18.91 3.07 15.83
N PRO A 557 20.05 3.66 15.42
CA PRO A 557 21.01 4.27 16.33
C PRO A 557 20.40 5.41 17.15
N GLU A 558 19.34 6.05 16.67
CA GLU A 558 18.65 7.16 17.32
C GLU A 558 17.90 6.75 18.59
N ILE A 559 17.47 5.49 18.71
CA ILE A 559 16.71 5.05 19.89
C ILE A 559 17.58 5.15 21.14
N GLU A 560 17.04 5.65 22.24
CA GLU A 560 17.77 5.79 23.49
C GLU A 560 18.05 4.44 24.13
N ARG A 561 19.25 4.31 24.70
CA ARG A 561 19.68 3.09 25.41
C ARG A 561 18.69 2.64 26.48
N GLN A 562 18.16 3.57 27.27
CA GLN A 562 17.22 3.26 28.37
C GLN A 562 15.90 2.67 27.87
N LEU A 563 15.38 3.15 26.73
CA LEU A 563 14.18 2.57 26.11
C LEU A 563 14.44 1.15 25.62
N LEU A 564 15.62 0.92 25.06
CA LEU A 564 16.06 -0.39 24.59
C LEU A 564 16.26 -1.38 25.76
N GLU A 565 16.89 -0.95 26.85
CA GLU A 565 17.01 -1.74 28.08
C GLU A 565 15.63 -2.11 28.66
N ARG A 566 14.68 -1.16 28.68
CA ARG A 566 13.29 -1.44 29.09
C ARG A 566 12.61 -2.48 28.19
N PHE A 567 12.85 -2.45 26.88
CA PHE A 567 12.33 -3.46 25.97
C PHE A 567 12.89 -4.87 26.27
N GLY A 568 14.14 -4.98 26.74
CA GLY A 568 14.74 -6.24 27.18
C GLY A 568 13.96 -6.95 28.31
N HIS A 569 13.20 -6.20 29.12
CA HIS A 569 12.39 -6.72 30.22
C HIS A 569 10.99 -7.24 29.82
N ALA A 570 10.58 -7.07 28.56
CA ALA A 570 9.32 -7.62 28.05
C ALA A 570 9.32 -9.16 28.10
N ASP A 571 8.13 -9.77 28.16
CA ASP A 571 7.98 -11.23 28.05
C ASP A 571 7.96 -11.67 26.59
N PHE A 572 9.15 -11.98 26.08
CA PHE A 572 9.36 -12.45 24.72
C PHE A 572 8.61 -13.75 24.42
N ARG A 573 8.25 -14.55 25.43
CA ARG A 573 7.47 -15.78 25.23
C ARG A 573 6.02 -15.45 24.88
N LYS A 574 5.41 -14.45 25.54
CA LYS A 574 4.03 -14.03 25.24
C LYS A 574 3.93 -13.45 23.84
N ALA A 575 4.86 -12.58 23.45
CA ALA A 575 4.95 -12.07 22.08
C ALA A 575 5.12 -13.21 21.05
N ARG A 576 6.02 -14.16 21.36
CA ARG A 576 6.25 -15.33 20.50
C ARG A 576 4.99 -16.18 20.36
N GLN A 577 4.30 -16.50 21.45
CA GLN A 577 3.09 -17.32 21.41
C GLN A 577 1.94 -16.61 20.70
N ASN A 578 1.76 -15.30 20.91
CA ASN A 578 0.81 -14.48 20.15
C ASN A 578 1.06 -14.60 18.63
N GLN A 579 2.33 -14.54 18.21
CA GLN A 579 2.71 -14.78 16.81
C GLN A 579 2.52 -16.24 16.36
N VAL A 580 2.61 -17.24 17.24
CA VAL A 580 2.26 -18.62 16.87
C VAL A 580 0.78 -18.68 16.52
N VAL A 581 -0.09 -18.13 17.37
CA VAL A 581 -1.56 -18.14 17.16
C VAL A 581 -1.95 -17.37 15.89
N LEU A 582 -1.46 -16.14 15.73
CA LEU A 582 -1.76 -15.29 14.56
C LEU A 582 -1.36 -15.90 13.22
N TYR A 583 -0.39 -16.81 13.22
CA TYR A 583 0.16 -17.43 12.02
C TYR A 583 -0.11 -18.95 11.96
N ALA A 584 -0.88 -19.52 12.90
CA ALA A 584 -1.14 -20.96 13.00
C ALA A 584 -1.86 -21.52 11.76
N GLY A 585 -2.65 -20.68 11.08
CA GLY A 585 -3.40 -21.02 9.86
C GLY A 585 -2.61 -20.99 8.56
N TYR A 586 -1.33 -20.66 8.62
CA TYR A 586 -0.55 -20.40 7.41
C TYR A 586 0.22 -21.64 6.98
N ASN A 587 -0.24 -22.30 5.90
CA ASN A 587 0.34 -23.56 5.42
C ASN A 587 1.61 -23.41 4.54
N GLY A 588 2.15 -22.19 4.37
CA GLY A 588 3.27 -21.90 3.46
C GLY A 588 4.30 -20.90 3.99
N LEU A 589 5.03 -20.24 3.08
CA LEU A 589 5.96 -19.16 3.41
C LEU A 589 5.24 -17.81 3.45
N VAL A 590 5.41 -17.08 4.55
CA VAL A 590 4.85 -15.74 4.73
C VAL A 590 5.93 -14.71 4.37
N PRO A 591 5.66 -13.80 3.43
CA PRO A 591 6.45 -12.59 3.24
C PRO A 591 6.61 -11.80 4.55
N CYS A 592 7.84 -11.42 4.88
CA CYS A 592 8.12 -10.51 5.98
C CYS A 592 9.38 -9.71 5.68
N ILE A 593 9.70 -8.71 6.51
CA ILE A 593 11.01 -8.08 6.51
C ILE A 593 11.85 -8.71 7.61
N ARG A 594 13.15 -8.88 7.36
CA ARG A 594 14.15 -9.25 8.36
C ARG A 594 15.47 -8.57 8.03
N TRP A 595 16.01 -7.79 8.99
CA TRP A 595 17.25 -7.02 8.83
C TRP A 595 17.27 -6.08 7.62
N ASP A 596 16.19 -5.33 7.42
CA ASP A 596 15.99 -4.45 6.26
C ASP A 596 15.94 -5.18 4.91
N CYS A 597 15.92 -6.52 4.92
CA CYS A 597 15.75 -7.35 3.73
C CYS A 597 14.35 -7.94 3.67
N TYR A 598 13.86 -8.18 2.45
CA TYR A 598 12.72 -9.07 2.29
C TYR A 598 13.12 -10.50 2.68
N ALA A 599 12.27 -11.15 3.45
CA ALA A 599 12.52 -12.47 4.02
C ALA A 599 11.24 -13.32 3.97
N HIS A 600 11.46 -14.62 4.08
CA HIS A 600 10.41 -15.60 4.29
C HIS A 600 10.31 -15.95 5.76
N ARG A 601 9.08 -16.09 6.26
CA ARG A 601 8.76 -16.61 7.59
C ARG A 601 7.99 -17.93 7.42
N LYS A 602 8.34 -18.94 8.22
CA LYS A 602 7.58 -20.19 8.35
C LYS A 602 7.39 -20.53 9.82
N LEU A 603 6.24 -21.10 10.15
CA LEU A 603 5.92 -21.54 11.52
C LEU A 603 5.78 -23.06 11.54
N ILE A 604 6.51 -23.73 12.44
CA ILE A 604 6.48 -25.18 12.61
C ILE A 604 6.55 -25.49 14.09
N ARG A 605 5.51 -26.14 14.64
CA ARG A 605 5.45 -26.56 16.05
C ARG A 605 5.93 -25.46 17.03
N GLY A 606 5.44 -24.23 16.86
CA GLY A 606 5.83 -23.10 17.73
C GLY A 606 7.24 -22.53 17.49
N THR A 607 8.01 -23.05 16.54
CA THR A 607 9.29 -22.47 16.07
C THR A 607 9.06 -21.60 14.84
N GLN A 608 9.57 -20.37 14.88
CA GLN A 608 9.55 -19.45 13.76
C GLN A 608 10.89 -19.54 13.06
N LEU A 609 10.86 -19.74 11.76
CA LEU A 609 12.02 -19.79 10.91
C LEU A 609 11.98 -18.58 10.00
N PHE A 610 13.13 -17.94 9.81
CA PHE A 610 13.28 -16.87 8.85
C PHE A 610 14.42 -17.17 7.88
N ARG A 611 14.22 -16.80 6.62
CA ARG A 611 15.26 -16.88 5.58
C ARG A 611 15.24 -15.60 4.75
N VAL A 612 16.38 -14.93 4.66
CA VAL A 612 16.62 -13.92 3.63
C VAL A 612 17.13 -14.63 2.38
N PRO A 613 16.45 -14.54 1.24
CA PRO A 613 16.90 -15.13 -0.01
C PRO A 613 18.15 -14.41 -0.54
N ARG A 614 18.92 -15.09 -1.40
CA ARG A 614 20.25 -14.66 -1.80
C ARG A 614 20.28 -13.28 -2.46
N ASP A 615 19.30 -13.02 -3.32
CA ASP A 615 19.15 -11.75 -4.03
C ASP A 615 18.90 -10.58 -3.06
N GLN A 616 18.12 -10.80 -2.01
CA GLN A 616 17.85 -9.79 -0.98
C GLN A 616 19.05 -9.60 -0.06
N PHE A 617 19.77 -10.67 0.22
CA PHE A 617 21.00 -10.61 1.00
C PHE A 617 22.04 -9.72 0.31
N GLN A 618 22.29 -9.96 -0.98
CA GLN A 618 23.24 -9.17 -1.78
C GLN A 618 22.85 -7.70 -1.90
N LYS A 619 21.56 -7.42 -2.06
CA LYS A 619 21.07 -6.05 -2.30
C LYS A 619 21.00 -5.22 -1.02
N ASN A 620 20.53 -5.81 0.07
CA ASN A 620 20.01 -5.06 1.21
C ASN A 620 20.64 -5.45 2.56
N PHE A 621 21.29 -6.61 2.70
CA PHE A 621 21.76 -7.06 4.01
C PHE A 621 23.08 -6.37 4.40
N ASP A 622 23.01 -5.49 5.39
CA ASP A 622 24.19 -4.84 5.96
C ASP A 622 24.73 -5.62 7.18
N VAL A 623 25.79 -6.39 6.93
CA VAL A 623 26.50 -7.18 7.95
C VAL A 623 27.13 -6.29 9.04
N THR A 624 27.57 -5.09 8.68
CA THR A 624 28.19 -4.13 9.62
C THR A 624 27.13 -3.59 10.57
N LYS A 625 25.98 -3.16 10.02
CA LYS A 625 24.80 -2.75 10.80
C LYS A 625 24.32 -3.87 11.71
N PHE A 626 24.18 -5.09 11.19
CA PHE A 626 23.79 -6.27 11.98
C PHE A 626 24.72 -6.51 13.19
N LYS A 627 26.04 -6.44 12.99
CA LYS A 627 27.02 -6.58 14.08
C LYS A 627 26.92 -5.44 15.10
N ALA A 628 26.72 -4.21 14.65
CA ALA A 628 26.55 -3.06 15.55
C ALA A 628 25.30 -3.19 16.42
N VAL A 629 24.17 -3.58 15.82
CA VAL A 629 22.91 -3.82 16.53
C VAL A 629 23.04 -4.94 17.54
N THR A 630 23.57 -6.09 17.15
CA THR A 630 23.73 -7.23 18.07
C THR A 630 24.69 -6.94 19.22
N LYS A 631 25.76 -6.16 18.98
CA LYS A 631 26.63 -5.65 20.04
C LYS A 631 25.84 -4.77 21.02
N ARG A 632 25.10 -3.80 20.49
CA ARG A 632 24.29 -2.88 21.29
C ARG A 632 23.20 -3.60 22.10
N TRP A 633 22.54 -4.60 21.52
CA TRP A 633 21.53 -5.40 22.22
C TRP A 633 22.11 -6.21 23.38
N LYS A 634 23.37 -6.67 23.28
CA LYS A 634 24.07 -7.28 24.43
C LYS A 634 24.35 -6.27 25.53
N GLU A 635 24.85 -5.09 25.15
CA GLU A 635 25.17 -4.01 26.09
C GLU A 635 23.92 -3.50 26.83
N CYS A 636 22.75 -3.60 26.18
CA CYS A 636 21.45 -3.27 26.76
C CYS A 636 20.78 -4.47 27.45
N GLY A 637 21.45 -5.62 27.55
CA GLY A 637 20.92 -6.81 28.23
C GLY A 637 19.79 -7.56 27.50
N ILE A 638 19.34 -7.10 26.32
CA ILE A 638 18.28 -7.74 25.54
C ILE A 638 18.68 -9.15 25.12
N ILE A 639 19.94 -9.34 24.73
CA ILE A 639 20.44 -10.66 24.33
C ILE A 639 21.66 -11.05 25.16
N GLN A 640 21.73 -12.33 25.49
CA GLN A 640 22.87 -12.92 26.19
C GLN A 640 23.37 -14.15 25.44
N PRO A 641 24.69 -14.28 25.21
CA PRO A 641 25.24 -15.49 24.60
C PRO A 641 24.74 -16.72 25.36
N TYR A 642 24.14 -17.67 24.63
CA TYR A 642 23.76 -18.91 25.27
C TYR A 642 24.98 -19.83 25.34
N HIS A 643 25.47 -20.05 26.56
CA HIS A 643 26.49 -21.03 26.85
C HIS A 643 25.83 -22.22 27.55
N PRO A 644 25.77 -23.40 26.91
CA PRO A 644 25.26 -24.58 27.58
C PRO A 644 26.26 -25.00 28.65
N ASN A 645 25.91 -24.86 29.93
CA ASN A 645 26.68 -25.51 31.00
C ASN A 645 26.43 -27.02 30.93
N ILE A 646 27.45 -27.76 30.45
CA ILE A 646 27.72 -29.20 30.62
C ILE A 646 26.77 -30.20 29.89
N GLY A 647 27.38 -31.15 29.14
CA GLY A 647 26.72 -32.38 28.65
C GLY A 647 26.81 -32.67 27.14
N SER A 648 28.03 -32.83 26.62
CA SER A 648 28.50 -33.57 25.40
C SER A 648 27.63 -33.88 24.15
N ARG A 649 26.43 -33.32 23.91
CA ARG A 649 25.71 -33.43 22.61
C ARG A 649 25.49 -32.10 21.88
N LEU A 650 25.63 -30.96 22.57
CA LEU A 650 25.44 -29.61 22.03
C LEU A 650 26.63 -29.06 21.21
N LYS A 651 27.79 -29.74 21.22
CA LYS A 651 28.97 -29.30 20.45
C LYS A 651 28.77 -29.39 18.92
N SER A 652 27.86 -30.22 18.41
CA SER A 652 27.77 -30.50 16.96
C SER A 652 27.09 -29.40 16.13
N LEU A 653 26.21 -28.59 16.71
CA LEU A 653 25.57 -27.44 16.04
C LEU A 653 26.47 -26.20 16.03
N VAL A 654 27.25 -26.00 17.11
CA VAL A 654 28.13 -24.84 17.29
C VAL A 654 29.54 -25.10 16.71
N ALA A 655 29.93 -26.37 16.50
CA ALA A 655 31.27 -26.75 16.07
C ALA A 655 31.32 -27.53 14.75
N LYS A 656 30.50 -27.20 13.75
CA LYS A 656 30.98 -27.38 12.37
C LYS A 656 32.06 -26.33 12.13
N LYS A 657 33.30 -26.70 12.45
CA LYS A 657 34.49 -26.04 11.87
C LYS A 657 34.50 -26.37 10.38
N SER A 658 33.69 -25.67 9.59
CA SER A 658 34.07 -25.43 8.20
C SER A 658 35.38 -24.63 8.23
N GLN A 659 36.31 -24.97 7.34
CA GLN A 659 37.54 -24.21 7.19
C GLN A 659 37.30 -22.75 6.74
N ASP A 660 36.06 -22.41 6.34
CA ASP A 660 35.57 -21.05 6.12
C ASP A 660 34.68 -20.60 7.29
N LYS A 661 35.08 -19.52 7.99
CA LYS A 661 34.45 -18.93 9.19
C LYS A 661 32.93 -18.67 9.05
N LEU A 662 32.09 -19.63 9.41
CA LEU A 662 30.65 -19.45 9.63
C LEU A 662 30.41 -18.67 10.94
N ILE A 663 29.70 -17.54 10.87
CA ILE A 663 29.26 -16.81 12.06
C ILE A 663 27.85 -17.30 12.39
N SER A 664 27.72 -18.50 12.95
CA SER A 664 26.47 -18.92 13.59
C SER A 664 26.51 -18.55 15.07
N ARG A 665 25.40 -18.05 15.61
CA ARG A 665 25.31 -17.66 17.02
C ARG A 665 23.94 -18.00 17.61
N LEU A 666 23.97 -18.50 18.84
CA LEU A 666 22.80 -18.75 19.66
C LEU A 666 22.78 -17.78 20.85
N TYR A 667 21.66 -17.10 21.04
CA TYR A 667 21.42 -16.17 22.13
C TYR A 667 20.14 -16.56 22.89
N ARG A 668 20.10 -16.19 24.16
CA ARG A 668 18.84 -15.98 24.87
C ARG A 668 18.42 -14.53 24.64
N MET A 669 17.18 -14.33 24.23
CA MET A 669 16.57 -13.01 24.04
C MET A 669 15.53 -12.76 25.13
N GLY A 670 15.66 -11.65 25.84
CA GLY A 670 14.93 -11.34 27.07
C GLY A 670 15.64 -11.85 28.34
N HIS A 671 15.00 -11.67 29.50
CA HIS A 671 15.59 -11.98 30.81
C HIS A 671 14.95 -13.18 31.52
N GLY A 672 15.77 -13.97 32.21
CA GLY A 672 15.30 -14.99 33.15
C GLY A 672 14.24 -15.94 32.56
N PRO A 673 13.10 -16.17 33.24
CA PRO A 673 12.04 -17.05 32.72
C PRO A 673 11.25 -16.44 31.56
N LYS A 674 11.38 -15.14 31.28
CA LYS A 674 10.71 -14.40 30.20
C LYS A 674 11.42 -14.50 28.84
N SER A 675 12.54 -15.23 28.78
CA SER A 675 13.38 -15.29 27.58
C SER A 675 12.94 -16.37 26.59
N ILE A 676 13.26 -16.16 25.31
CA ILE A 676 13.22 -17.18 24.25
C ILE A 676 14.62 -17.45 23.73
N PHE A 677 14.78 -18.53 22.94
CA PHE A 677 16.01 -18.81 22.22
C PHE A 677 15.95 -18.16 20.84
N TRP A 678 17.04 -17.48 20.48
CA TRP A 678 17.23 -16.86 19.17
C TRP A 678 18.55 -17.32 18.57
N TYR A 679 18.46 -18.07 17.47
CA TYR A 679 19.62 -18.57 16.72
C TYR A 679 19.64 -17.94 15.35
N TRP A 680 20.83 -17.62 14.85
CA TRP A 680 21.02 -17.20 13.46
C TRP A 680 22.32 -17.73 12.86
N GLU A 681 22.32 -17.82 11.53
CA GLU A 681 23.41 -18.27 10.67
C GLU A 681 23.59 -17.28 9.51
N ILE A 682 24.80 -16.76 9.36
CA ILE A 682 25.19 -15.89 8.24
C ILE A 682 26.32 -16.56 7.47
N ASN A 683 26.08 -16.80 6.19
CA ASN A 683 27.11 -17.29 5.28
C ASN A 683 27.38 -16.23 4.20
N LEU A 684 28.55 -15.59 4.28
CA LEU A 684 28.95 -14.54 3.34
C LEU A 684 29.36 -15.10 1.97
N LYS A 685 29.78 -16.36 1.90
CA LYS A 685 30.22 -17.01 0.65
C LYS A 685 29.03 -17.48 -0.18
N GLU A 686 28.07 -18.11 0.49
CA GLU A 686 26.82 -18.57 -0.10
C GLU A 686 25.71 -17.49 -0.07
N GLU A 687 26.03 -16.31 0.49
CA GLU A 687 25.20 -15.09 0.50
C GLU A 687 23.78 -15.32 1.05
N TYR A 688 23.67 -15.90 2.25
CA TYR A 688 22.38 -16.07 2.90
C TYR A 688 22.40 -15.74 4.39
N TYR A 689 21.20 -15.41 4.88
CA TYR A 689 20.87 -15.26 6.30
C TYR A 689 19.69 -16.18 6.66
N GLN A 690 19.86 -16.96 7.71
CA GLN A 690 18.83 -17.82 8.28
C GLN A 690 18.79 -17.68 9.80
N GLU A 691 17.62 -17.87 10.38
CA GLU A 691 17.47 -17.84 11.83
C GLU A 691 16.22 -18.60 12.29
N PHE A 692 16.19 -18.91 13.59
CA PHE A 692 14.97 -19.34 14.24
C PHE A 692 14.78 -18.70 15.63
N MET A 693 13.52 -18.59 16.02
CA MET A 693 13.09 -18.14 17.33
C MET A 693 12.12 -19.17 17.94
N THR A 694 12.47 -19.70 19.12
CA THR A 694 11.72 -20.79 19.77
C THR A 694 11.69 -20.66 21.29
N ALA A 695 10.62 -21.18 21.90
CA ALA A 695 10.54 -21.42 23.34
C ALA A 695 11.12 -22.80 23.73
N ASP A 696 11.09 -23.78 22.83
CA ASP A 696 11.71 -25.10 22.99
C ASP A 696 12.94 -25.19 22.08
N LEU A 697 14.12 -25.10 22.70
CA LEU A 697 15.39 -25.16 21.98
C LEU A 697 15.59 -26.51 21.28
N ALA A 698 15.27 -27.62 21.93
CA ALA A 698 15.53 -28.95 21.40
C ALA A 698 14.69 -29.21 20.16
N ASP A 699 13.41 -28.85 20.19
CA ASP A 699 12.56 -28.97 19.01
C ASP A 699 12.93 -27.96 17.92
N GLY A 700 13.23 -26.70 18.30
CA GLY A 700 13.64 -25.68 17.33
C GLY A 700 14.92 -26.07 16.57
N GLU A 701 15.91 -26.65 17.24
CA GLU A 701 17.12 -27.18 16.62
C GLU A 701 16.87 -28.40 15.74
N ARG A 702 15.92 -29.27 16.12
CA ARG A 702 15.50 -30.39 15.29
C ARG A 702 14.87 -29.88 13.99
N ILE A 703 13.91 -28.96 14.12
CA ILE A 703 13.20 -28.34 12.99
C ILE A 703 14.18 -27.62 12.07
N TYR A 704 15.08 -26.80 12.61
CA TYR A 704 16.06 -26.06 11.82
C TYR A 704 16.92 -26.98 10.95
N ARG A 705 17.32 -28.14 11.47
CA ARG A 705 18.09 -29.15 10.72
C ARG A 705 17.26 -29.90 9.69
N GLU A 706 16.01 -30.20 10.01
CA GLU A 706 15.12 -31.00 9.16
C GLU A 706 14.47 -30.20 8.04
N GLU A 707 14.25 -28.89 8.22
CA GLU A 707 13.57 -28.04 7.25
C GLU A 707 14.31 -27.85 5.93
N ARG A 708 15.60 -28.20 5.88
CA ARG A 708 16.44 -28.19 4.67
C ARG A 708 16.14 -26.95 3.84
N PHE A 709 16.60 -25.79 4.34
CA PHE A 709 16.29 -24.47 3.78
C PHE A 709 16.44 -24.36 2.27
N ASP A 710 17.17 -25.24 1.59
CA ASP A 710 17.20 -25.46 0.15
C ASP A 710 15.81 -25.50 -0.52
N SER A 711 14.77 -25.98 0.18
CA SER A 711 13.38 -25.99 -0.28
C SER A 711 12.68 -24.63 -0.26
N TRP A 712 13.30 -23.63 0.37
CA TRP A 712 12.79 -22.27 0.41
C TRP A 712 13.23 -21.52 -0.86
N PRO A 713 12.42 -20.60 -1.39
CA PRO A 713 12.70 -19.91 -2.63
C PRO A 713 14.04 -19.16 -2.55
N THR A 714 14.87 -19.37 -3.57
CA THR A 714 16.23 -18.79 -3.67
C THR A 714 16.21 -17.33 -4.09
N LYS A 715 15.10 -16.88 -4.68
CA LYS A 715 14.79 -15.49 -5.00
C LYS A 715 13.64 -15.05 -4.12
N SER A 716 13.68 -13.80 -3.66
CA SER A 716 12.47 -13.19 -3.12
C SER A 716 11.32 -13.30 -4.14
N PRO A 717 10.11 -13.74 -3.74
CA PRO A 717 8.91 -13.38 -4.46
C PRO A 717 8.94 -11.88 -4.65
N GLN A 718 8.61 -11.44 -5.86
CA GLN A 718 8.25 -10.03 -6.03
C GLN A 718 7.11 -9.76 -5.04
N PRO A 719 7.23 -8.73 -4.18
CA PRO A 719 6.29 -8.60 -3.08
C PRO A 719 4.89 -8.36 -3.64
N VAL A 720 4.03 -9.36 -3.35
CA VAL A 720 2.61 -9.52 -3.69
C VAL A 720 1.77 -8.31 -3.34
#